data_AF-A0A842SMV9-F1
#
_entry.id   AF-A0A842SMV9-F1
#
_cell.length_a   1.000
_cell.length_b   1.000
_cell.length_c   1.000
_cell.angle_alpha   90.00
_cell.angle_beta   90.00
_cell.angle_gamma   90.00
#
_symmetry.space_group_name_H-M   'P 1'
#
loop_
_entity.id
_entity.type
_entity.pdbx_description
1 polymer ?
#
loop_
_entity_poly.entity_id
_entity_poly.type
_entity_poly.pdbx_seq_one_letter_code
_entity_poly.pdbx_strand_id
1 'polypeptide(L)'
;MPMRVNLRQFKTSVLLVIVILSGLSIALRGRVPGRTYYSQSFPPNQLEVQRYKYDVECEDGLAGDICLRDKEWEIEGQAELYNDKNTVVFDSRKGSKVRASIELDADPELSPIFFIRYSTPVGVNYTLSLTVLALDESEDQLILKEASIDDYERGSGWDYLFFDLKDMGRQAGYSIVRIASFILDYETIDEPSASLMISEIGFLGSGLKTVGDGEDKDFDSAIIKLPADSLEGIRWMTVNYWLESVDAIPYSIVVKTEDGYLRCPHFVSHDESYLDVTRLDYTTHKPNIPELGLFPGEYNSVILMKNNLYGKGFHNIKVDAVELLFLTQSGRMIEKSEAFTDSFIVLLHGLTFFIPLALLVIYYLEIRGFVHLGLSERNGLPLLIYGTLVRLLLAPLTGHSYDMEVWAQVCRIYYESGSFRYVLGPQSIVLPILIIFYSPYALLRAIGFTDAFFLGKVTGIIESLFIKTPFILADLAVYFILARILRGETSDSRRWFYSMVYFLNPLAIFLSGVWGMFDAVALAFFLTGLMFYLEDKPVASSFSYALSGLTKVYGFMGLLTVFTRLLRWEKWREKIILLLSISGSLALISYLFMNKTREFTWFVVDFLRNRFGMGTETPYIGSHSLLSYLSMQGVSLDARLLNISLVVLVGVLSVYFLIKWIKTGPEPESILLYYILAFTAFYQLFYRVYEHYYLWILPVLIIYAVYRRDGFYILVSIFVSSLAYPSYYLGLFVVDTWKTWFRVNYMVDGFLLFSNISVSLIFLLLYILWGDKLSILDRPLARYSLFFNVQWYAYTVLHYFIYERIILGLVWIPASAILGLFYWRLRIMDLQNV
;
A
#
# COMPACT_ATOMS: atom_id res chain seq x y z
N MET A 1 43.05 -12.88 -15.14
CA MET A 1 42.59 -12.79 -16.53
C MET A 1 41.11 -12.43 -16.53
N PRO A 2 40.69 -11.29 -17.11
CA PRO A 2 39.26 -11.06 -17.31
C PRO A 2 38.76 -12.10 -18.33
N MET A 3 37.81 -12.95 -17.95
CA MET A 3 37.09 -13.76 -18.92
C MET A 3 36.51 -12.79 -19.94
N ARG A 4 37.04 -12.80 -21.18
CA ARG A 4 36.38 -12.14 -22.31
C ARG A 4 35.14 -12.96 -22.62
N VAL A 5 34.09 -12.79 -21.82
CA VAL A 5 32.77 -13.32 -22.13
C VAL A 5 32.42 -12.74 -23.49
N ASN A 6 32.24 -13.63 -24.48
CA ASN A 6 31.84 -13.22 -25.81
C ASN A 6 30.45 -12.58 -25.70
N LEU A 7 30.39 -11.25 -25.71
CA LEU A 7 29.16 -10.47 -25.57
C LEU A 7 28.06 -10.92 -26.53
N ARG A 8 28.44 -11.43 -27.71
CA ARG A 8 27.48 -11.98 -28.68
C ARG A 8 26.86 -13.27 -28.15
N GLN A 9 27.68 -14.21 -27.64
CA GLN A 9 27.19 -15.45 -27.04
C GLN A 9 26.33 -15.18 -25.80
N PHE A 10 26.73 -14.23 -24.94
CA PHE A 10 25.93 -13.86 -23.78
C PHE A 10 24.56 -13.30 -24.17
N LYS A 11 24.52 -12.36 -25.13
CA LYS A 11 23.26 -11.82 -25.67
C LYS A 11 22.37 -12.91 -26.26
N THR A 12 22.95 -13.82 -27.05
CA THR A 12 22.22 -14.95 -27.63
C THR A 12 21.68 -15.88 -26.54
N SER A 13 22.46 -16.13 -25.48
CA SER A 13 22.02 -16.98 -24.36
C SER A 13 20.87 -16.34 -23.59
N VAL A 14 20.96 -15.03 -23.28
CA VAL A 14 19.87 -14.29 -22.61
C VAL A 14 18.61 -14.28 -23.46
N LEU A 15 18.73 -14.00 -24.76
CA LEU A 15 17.58 -14.03 -25.67
C LEU A 15 16.96 -15.42 -25.75
N LEU A 16 17.77 -16.48 -25.83
CA LEU A 16 17.30 -17.85 -25.84
C LEU A 16 16.54 -18.19 -24.55
N VAL A 17 17.05 -17.80 -23.39
CA VAL A 17 16.36 -17.99 -22.10
C VAL A 17 15.01 -17.27 -22.10
N ILE A 18 14.94 -16.01 -22.53
CA ILE A 18 13.68 -15.24 -22.60
C ILE A 18 12.68 -15.90 -23.56
N VAL A 19 13.14 -16.39 -24.71
CA VAL A 19 12.29 -17.09 -25.69
C VAL A 19 11.76 -18.41 -25.12
N ILE A 20 12.61 -19.19 -24.43
CA ILE A 20 12.21 -20.44 -23.78
C ILE A 20 11.18 -20.16 -22.68
N LEU A 21 11.44 -19.19 -21.80
CA LEU A 21 10.53 -18.84 -20.72
C LEU A 21 9.20 -18.26 -21.24
N SER A 22 9.24 -17.44 -22.29
CA SER A 22 8.03 -16.94 -22.95
C SER A 22 7.23 -18.07 -23.61
N GLY A 23 7.91 -18.98 -24.30
CA GLY A 23 7.28 -20.17 -24.90
C GLY A 23 6.64 -21.07 -23.85
N LEU A 24 7.34 -21.30 -22.73
CA LEU A 24 6.83 -22.04 -21.58
C LEU A 24 5.61 -21.35 -20.96
N SER A 25 5.68 -20.03 -20.78
CA SER A 25 4.57 -19.23 -20.26
C SER A 25 3.29 -19.40 -21.09
N ILE A 26 3.40 -19.23 -22.41
CA ILE A 26 2.28 -19.40 -23.34
C ILE A 26 1.78 -20.85 -23.33
N ALA A 27 2.70 -21.82 -23.31
CA ALA A 27 2.35 -23.24 -23.32
C ALA A 27 1.62 -23.69 -22.04
N LEU A 28 1.86 -23.05 -20.90
CA LEU A 28 1.25 -23.38 -19.61
C LEU A 28 0.00 -22.56 -19.28
N ARG A 29 -0.33 -21.54 -20.08
CA ARG A 29 -1.50 -20.68 -19.87
C ARG A 29 -2.80 -21.48 -19.77
N GLY A 30 -3.48 -21.41 -18.62
CA GLY A 30 -4.70 -22.16 -18.33
C GLY A 30 -4.52 -23.68 -18.34
N ARG A 31 -3.28 -24.17 -18.26
CA ARG A 31 -2.93 -25.60 -18.30
C ARG A 31 -2.22 -26.07 -17.05
N VAL A 32 -1.69 -25.15 -16.24
CA VAL A 32 -1.27 -25.52 -14.90
C VAL A 32 -2.53 -25.96 -14.19
N PRO A 33 -2.60 -27.20 -13.66
CA PRO A 33 -3.77 -27.69 -12.97
C PRO A 33 -4.09 -26.76 -11.79
N GLY A 34 -5.00 -25.83 -12.04
CA GLY A 34 -5.50 -24.85 -11.10
C GLY A 34 -6.53 -25.49 -10.20
N ARG A 35 -6.04 -26.34 -9.32
CA ARG A 35 -6.83 -26.88 -8.23
C ARG A 35 -6.58 -26.13 -6.92
N THR A 36 -5.94 -24.97 -7.01
CA THR A 36 -5.56 -24.09 -5.89
C THR A 36 -6.68 -23.11 -5.54
N TYR A 37 -7.49 -22.69 -6.51
CA TYR A 37 -8.72 -21.91 -6.25
C TYR A 37 -10.02 -22.63 -6.65
N TYR A 38 -10.02 -23.48 -7.70
CA TYR A 38 -11.29 -23.87 -8.33
C TYR A 38 -11.76 -25.32 -8.14
N SER A 39 -10.88 -26.32 -8.05
CA SER A 39 -11.32 -27.71 -7.82
C SER A 39 -10.17 -28.72 -7.61
N GLN A 40 -10.02 -29.21 -6.37
CA GLN A 40 -9.41 -30.49 -5.94
C GLN A 40 -8.02 -30.49 -5.23
N SER A 41 -8.06 -31.16 -4.08
CA SER A 41 -7.03 -32.08 -3.58
C SER A 41 -5.76 -31.48 -2.95
N PHE A 42 -5.94 -30.66 -1.92
CA PHE A 42 -5.23 -31.00 -0.68
C PHE A 42 -5.83 -32.34 -0.18
N PRO A 43 -5.13 -33.18 0.62
CA PRO A 43 -5.78 -34.35 1.24
C PRO A 43 -7.18 -33.96 1.74
N PRO A 44 -8.23 -34.77 1.59
CA PRO A 44 -9.67 -34.42 1.77
C PRO A 44 -10.08 -33.75 3.10
N ASN A 45 -9.12 -33.32 3.90
CA ASN A 45 -9.17 -32.80 5.24
C ASN A 45 -8.41 -31.44 5.36
N GLN A 46 -7.95 -30.79 4.27
CA GLN A 46 -6.88 -29.76 4.33
C GLN A 46 -7.01 -28.49 3.44
N LEU A 47 -7.99 -28.41 2.54
CA LEU A 47 -8.42 -27.13 1.95
C LEU A 47 -9.86 -27.29 1.49
N GLU A 48 -10.75 -26.47 2.00
CA GLU A 48 -12.15 -26.47 1.60
C GLU A 48 -12.41 -25.22 0.77
N VAL A 49 -13.01 -25.38 -0.42
CA VAL A 49 -13.51 -24.24 -1.19
C VAL A 49 -15.01 -24.38 -1.20
N GLN A 50 -15.70 -23.51 -0.47
CA GLN A 50 -17.15 -23.49 -0.46
C GLN A 50 -17.59 -22.39 -1.41
N ARG A 51 -18.06 -22.79 -2.58
CA ARG A 51 -18.69 -21.87 -3.52
C ARG A 51 -20.18 -21.85 -3.28
N TYR A 52 -20.66 -20.70 -2.85
CA TYR A 52 -22.07 -20.40 -2.75
C TYR A 52 -22.47 -19.66 -4.01
N LYS A 53 -23.11 -20.37 -4.94
CA LYS A 53 -23.76 -19.71 -6.06
C LYS A 53 -25.04 -19.07 -5.54
N TYR A 54 -25.10 -17.77 -5.66
CA TYR A 54 -26.34 -17.04 -5.57
C TYR A 54 -26.71 -16.79 -7.04
N ASP A 55 -27.86 -17.27 -7.50
CA ASP A 55 -28.38 -16.89 -8.82
C ASP A 55 -29.53 -15.94 -8.52
N VAL A 56 -29.20 -14.88 -7.79
CA VAL A 56 -30.14 -13.92 -7.23
C VAL A 56 -29.85 -12.59 -7.89
N GLU A 57 -30.72 -12.26 -8.84
CA GLU A 57 -30.79 -10.96 -9.48
C GLU A 57 -31.82 -10.15 -8.70
N CYS A 58 -31.34 -9.11 -8.01
CA CYS A 58 -32.19 -8.25 -7.20
C CYS A 58 -32.70 -7.11 -8.10
N GLU A 59 -33.71 -7.41 -8.92
CA GLU A 59 -34.50 -6.39 -9.59
C GLU A 59 -35.57 -5.87 -8.61
N ASP A 60 -35.46 -4.59 -8.28
CA ASP A 60 -36.38 -3.75 -7.51
C ASP A 60 -36.67 -4.10 -6.03
N GLY A 61 -36.34 -3.10 -5.18
CA GLY A 61 -37.10 -2.73 -3.98
C GLY A 61 -36.71 -3.37 -2.64
N LEU A 62 -36.09 -2.60 -1.74
CA LEU A 62 -36.30 -2.66 -0.28
C LEU A 62 -35.49 -1.59 0.49
N ALA A 63 -36.15 -0.48 0.80
CA ALA A 63 -36.01 0.28 2.04
C ALA A 63 -37.20 1.24 2.09
N GLY A 64 -38.16 1.01 2.98
CA GLY A 64 -39.22 1.97 3.23
C GLY A 64 -38.70 3.03 4.18
N ASP A 65 -38.40 4.23 3.68
CA ASP A 65 -38.34 5.41 4.54
C ASP A 65 -39.73 5.61 5.16
N ILE A 66 -39.93 5.11 6.38
CA ILE A 66 -41.06 5.56 7.20
C ILE A 66 -40.70 6.98 7.64
N CYS A 67 -41.05 7.95 6.79
CA CYS A 67 -40.90 9.35 7.11
C CYS A 67 -41.80 9.65 8.32
N LEU A 68 -41.20 9.99 9.47
CA LEU A 68 -41.83 10.39 10.73
C LEU A 68 -42.62 11.72 10.64
N ARG A 69 -43.34 11.97 9.53
CA ARG A 69 -43.92 13.29 9.25
C ARG A 69 -45.18 13.62 10.05
N ASP A 70 -45.88 12.62 10.61
CA ASP A 70 -47.22 12.82 11.16
C ASP A 70 -47.42 12.27 12.60
N LYS A 71 -46.35 12.03 13.38
CA LYS A 71 -46.50 11.57 14.77
C LYS A 71 -46.17 12.66 15.79
N GLU A 72 -47.08 12.89 16.71
CA GLU A 72 -46.91 13.80 17.84
C GLU A 72 -45.87 13.23 18.81
N TRP A 73 -44.87 14.03 19.16
CA TRP A 73 -43.89 13.68 20.17
C TRP A 73 -44.44 14.08 21.54
N GLU A 74 -44.69 13.11 22.41
CA GLU A 74 -44.97 13.40 23.81
C GLU A 74 -43.64 13.51 24.55
N ILE A 75 -43.21 14.74 24.83
CA ILE A 75 -41.93 15.05 25.48
C ILE A 75 -42.23 15.47 26.93
N GLU A 76 -41.93 14.61 27.90
CA GLU A 76 -41.86 15.02 29.31
C GLU A 76 -40.45 15.56 29.59
N GLY A 77 -40.26 16.88 29.45
CA GLY A 77 -38.99 17.58 29.68
C GLY A 77 -38.84 18.88 28.86
N GLN A 78 -37.73 19.62 29.02
CA GLN A 78 -37.37 20.71 28.09
C GLN A 78 -36.49 20.15 26.97
N ALA A 79 -37.08 19.88 25.79
CA ALA A 79 -36.33 19.57 24.57
C ALA A 79 -36.70 20.58 23.48
N GLU A 80 -35.72 21.02 22.69
CA GLU A 80 -35.97 21.88 21.53
C GLU A 80 -35.93 21.03 20.25
N LEU A 81 -37.10 20.86 19.64
CA LEU A 81 -37.20 20.29 18.29
C LEU A 81 -36.68 21.32 17.29
N TYR A 82 -35.46 21.10 16.79
CA TYR A 82 -34.89 21.89 15.71
C TYR A 82 -35.52 21.47 14.37
N ASN A 83 -36.53 22.22 13.97
CA ASN A 83 -37.31 21.95 12.77
C ASN A 83 -36.57 22.44 11.52
N ASP A 84 -35.77 21.55 10.93
CA ASP A 84 -35.48 21.61 9.48
C ASP A 84 -35.00 20.28 8.88
N LYS A 85 -34.50 19.29 9.68
CA LYS A 85 -33.97 18.01 9.14
C LYS A 85 -34.00 16.83 10.12
N ASN A 86 -35.18 16.32 10.51
CA ASN A 86 -35.35 15.03 11.22
C ASN A 86 -34.45 14.79 12.46
N THR A 87 -33.91 15.85 13.07
CA THR A 87 -32.93 15.73 14.15
C THR A 87 -33.53 16.25 15.46
N VAL A 88 -33.67 15.38 16.45
CA VAL A 88 -34.10 15.77 17.80
C VAL A 88 -32.87 16.03 18.65
N VAL A 89 -32.76 17.25 19.18
CA VAL A 89 -31.65 17.67 20.05
C VAL A 89 -32.19 17.84 21.47
N PHE A 90 -31.63 17.09 22.41
CA PHE A 90 -31.98 17.19 23.82
C PHE A 90 -30.96 18.07 24.54
N ASP A 91 -31.35 19.19 25.15
CA ASP A 91 -30.45 20.06 25.95
C ASP A 91 -30.66 19.80 27.45
N SER A 92 -29.63 19.29 28.13
CA SER A 92 -29.72 18.80 29.52
C SER A 92 -29.75 19.89 30.61
N ARG A 93 -29.73 21.18 30.27
CA ARG A 93 -29.56 22.27 31.26
C ARG A 93 -30.68 22.40 32.31
N LYS A 94 -31.83 21.72 32.21
CA LYS A 94 -33.02 21.94 33.07
C LYS A 94 -33.90 20.70 33.38
N GLY A 95 -33.32 19.55 33.72
CA GLY A 95 -34.07 18.43 34.32
C GLY A 95 -33.46 17.05 34.04
N SER A 96 -33.62 16.11 34.97
CA SER A 96 -32.85 14.86 35.05
C SER A 96 -33.41 13.66 34.29
N LYS A 97 -34.51 13.79 33.52
CA LYS A 97 -35.04 12.76 32.62
C LYS A 97 -35.77 13.41 31.46
N VAL A 98 -35.58 12.90 30.24
CA VAL A 98 -36.38 13.31 29.08
C VAL A 98 -37.02 12.07 28.46
N ARG A 99 -38.30 11.85 28.75
CA ARG A 99 -39.05 10.75 28.12
C ARG A 99 -39.61 11.25 26.79
N ALA A 100 -39.29 10.54 25.71
CA ALA A 100 -39.87 10.73 24.39
C ALA A 100 -40.38 9.38 23.89
N SER A 101 -41.70 9.17 23.85
CA SER A 101 -42.31 7.94 23.37
C SER A 101 -42.79 8.08 21.93
N ILE A 102 -42.43 7.12 21.08
CA ILE A 102 -43.04 6.96 19.76
C ILE A 102 -43.55 5.52 19.65
N GLU A 103 -44.85 5.38 19.37
CA GLU A 103 -45.42 4.10 18.99
C GLU A 103 -45.16 3.87 17.49
N LEU A 104 -44.56 2.75 17.11
CA LEU A 104 -44.31 2.35 15.74
C LEU A 104 -44.87 0.94 15.51
N ASP A 105 -45.89 0.86 14.65
CA ASP A 105 -46.38 -0.42 14.15
C ASP A 105 -45.43 -0.92 13.07
N ALA A 106 -44.73 -2.02 13.35
CA ALA A 106 -43.90 -2.72 12.39
C ALA A 106 -44.30 -4.19 12.34
N ASP A 107 -44.36 -4.76 11.14
CA ASP A 107 -44.50 -6.19 10.97
C ASP A 107 -43.10 -6.83 11.00
N PRO A 108 -42.76 -7.63 12.03
CA PRO A 108 -41.42 -8.21 12.20
C PRO A 108 -41.05 -9.21 11.10
N GLU A 109 -42.03 -9.75 10.38
CA GLU A 109 -41.80 -10.61 9.21
C GLU A 109 -41.29 -9.80 8.01
N LEU A 110 -41.71 -8.53 7.89
CA LEU A 110 -41.36 -7.63 6.79
C LEU A 110 -40.18 -6.72 7.14
N SER A 111 -40.05 -6.35 8.40
CA SER A 111 -39.12 -5.34 8.94
C SER A 111 -38.51 -5.81 10.27
N PRO A 112 -37.66 -6.86 10.25
CA PRO A 112 -37.08 -7.48 11.43
C PRO A 112 -36.16 -6.56 12.23
N ILE A 113 -35.54 -5.54 11.62
CA ILE A 113 -34.48 -4.78 12.27
C ILE A 113 -34.93 -3.34 12.40
N PHE A 114 -35.08 -2.86 13.63
CA PHE A 114 -35.31 -1.46 13.94
C PHE A 114 -33.98 -0.77 14.21
N PHE A 115 -33.78 0.48 13.78
CA PHE A 115 -32.54 1.21 14.04
C PHE A 115 -32.75 2.69 14.40
N ILE A 116 -31.79 3.25 15.12
CA ILE A 116 -31.72 4.65 15.53
C ILE A 116 -30.32 5.19 15.26
N ARG A 117 -30.20 6.32 14.57
CA ARG A 117 -28.94 7.03 14.41
C ARG A 117 -28.85 8.18 15.40
N TYR A 118 -27.79 8.19 16.21
CA TYR A 118 -27.63 9.11 17.30
C TYR A 118 -26.20 9.67 17.40
N SER A 119 -25.98 10.77 18.11
CA SER A 119 -24.67 11.33 18.42
C SER A 119 -24.66 11.76 19.87
N THR A 120 -23.70 11.21 20.63
CA THR A 120 -23.47 11.49 22.04
C THR A 120 -22.22 12.37 22.22
N PRO A 121 -22.22 13.31 23.18
CA PRO A 121 -21.01 13.93 23.67
C PRO A 121 -20.25 12.96 24.60
N VAL A 122 -18.93 13.12 24.64
CA VAL A 122 -18.03 12.28 25.45
C VAL A 122 -18.37 12.40 26.94
N GLY A 123 -18.48 11.28 27.66
CA GLY A 123 -18.56 11.27 29.12
C GLY A 123 -19.97 11.34 29.71
N VAL A 124 -21.00 11.07 28.92
CA VAL A 124 -22.40 10.99 29.38
C VAL A 124 -22.99 9.63 29.06
N ASN A 125 -23.60 8.98 30.06
CA ASN A 125 -24.32 7.74 29.83
C ASN A 125 -25.75 8.06 29.42
N TYR A 126 -26.17 7.47 28.32
CA TYR A 126 -27.53 7.50 27.85
C TYR A 126 -28.09 6.09 27.97
N THR A 127 -29.22 5.91 28.65
CA THR A 127 -29.96 4.66 28.65
C THR A 127 -31.11 4.76 27.68
N LEU A 128 -31.12 3.92 26.65
CA LEU A 128 -32.19 3.86 25.67
C LEU A 128 -33.04 2.60 25.89
N SER A 129 -34.13 2.75 26.63
CA SER A 129 -35.07 1.66 26.86
C SER A 129 -36.02 1.54 25.67
N LEU A 130 -35.94 0.45 24.91
CA LEU A 130 -36.88 0.16 23.81
C LEU A 130 -37.99 -0.78 24.30
N THR A 131 -39.19 -0.25 24.50
CA THR A 131 -40.35 -1.05 24.83
C THR A 131 -40.98 -1.61 23.56
N VAL A 132 -40.78 -2.90 23.39
CA VAL A 132 -41.35 -3.67 22.30
C VAL A 132 -42.53 -4.48 22.86
N LEU A 133 -43.74 -4.25 22.36
CA LEU A 133 -44.93 -5.01 22.69
C LEU A 133 -45.08 -6.22 21.77
N ALA A 134 -45.04 -7.42 22.32
CA ALA A 134 -45.56 -8.58 21.61
C ALA A 134 -47.09 -8.60 21.67
N LEU A 135 -47.75 -8.89 20.55
CA LEU A 135 -49.19 -9.16 20.52
C LEU A 135 -49.41 -10.67 20.39
N ASP A 136 -49.90 -11.30 21.46
CA ASP A 136 -50.60 -12.58 21.38
C ASP A 136 -52.09 -12.34 21.13
N GLU A 137 -52.86 -13.38 20.80
CA GLU A 137 -54.33 -13.34 20.66
C GLU A 137 -55.05 -12.79 21.92
N SER A 138 -54.35 -12.63 23.05
CA SER A 138 -54.86 -12.09 24.32
C SER A 138 -54.59 -10.60 24.60
N GLU A 139 -53.87 -9.86 23.73
CA GLU A 139 -53.43 -8.45 23.94
C GLU A 139 -52.57 -8.18 25.21
N ASP A 140 -51.99 -9.20 25.85
CA ASP A 140 -51.13 -8.99 27.02
C ASP A 140 -49.81 -8.29 26.66
N GLN A 141 -49.48 -7.21 27.39
CA GLN A 141 -48.26 -6.41 27.17
C GLN A 141 -47.06 -7.02 27.90
N LEU A 142 -46.01 -7.39 27.15
CA LEU A 142 -44.73 -7.82 27.72
C LEU A 142 -43.60 -6.86 27.30
N ILE A 143 -42.80 -6.39 28.27
CA ILE A 143 -41.62 -5.55 28.01
C ILE A 143 -40.43 -6.45 27.69
N LEU A 144 -39.93 -6.39 26.45
CA LEU A 144 -38.97 -7.37 25.96
C LEU A 144 -37.49 -7.02 26.16
N LYS A 145 -37.08 -5.74 26.28
CA LYS A 145 -35.66 -5.40 26.51
C LYS A 145 -35.41 -3.95 26.93
N GLU A 146 -34.35 -3.71 27.69
CA GLU A 146 -33.76 -2.40 27.95
C GLU A 146 -32.32 -2.39 27.41
N ALA A 147 -31.92 -1.35 26.68
CA ALA A 147 -30.56 -1.22 26.15
C ALA A 147 -29.88 0.03 26.73
N SER A 148 -28.70 -0.11 27.30
CA SER A 148 -27.91 1.05 27.73
C SER A 148 -26.90 1.44 26.66
N ILE A 149 -26.77 2.73 26.39
CA ILE A 149 -25.70 3.34 25.58
C ILE A 149 -24.65 3.85 26.56
N ASP A 150 -23.72 2.97 26.94
CA ASP A 150 -22.61 3.34 27.82
C ASP A 150 -21.43 3.85 26.95
N ASP A 151 -21.28 5.17 26.86
CA ASP A 151 -20.28 5.81 25.97
C ASP A 151 -19.22 6.62 26.74
N TYR A 152 -18.46 5.92 27.60
CA TYR A 152 -17.45 6.54 28.46
C TYR A 152 -16.11 6.88 27.77
N GLU A 153 -15.78 6.28 26.63
CA GLU A 153 -14.42 6.32 26.08
C GLU A 153 -14.30 6.91 24.65
N ARG A 154 -15.40 7.22 23.97
CA ARG A 154 -15.39 7.53 22.54
C ARG A 154 -15.60 9.01 22.28
N GLY A 155 -14.88 9.55 21.30
CA GLY A 155 -14.99 10.95 20.87
C GLY A 155 -16.36 11.26 20.26
N SER A 156 -16.72 12.55 20.20
CA SER A 156 -17.99 13.02 19.62
C SER A 156 -18.14 12.58 18.15
N GLY A 157 -19.10 11.70 17.86
CA GLY A 157 -19.39 11.18 16.53
C GLY A 157 -20.84 10.65 16.42
N TRP A 158 -21.30 10.46 15.18
CA TRP A 158 -22.59 9.79 14.92
C TRP A 158 -22.40 8.28 14.99
N ASP A 159 -23.31 7.59 15.66
CA ASP A 159 -23.37 6.14 15.80
C ASP A 159 -24.81 5.64 15.53
N TYR A 160 -24.99 4.32 15.45
CA TYR A 160 -26.28 3.68 15.19
C TYR A 160 -26.59 2.61 16.27
N LEU A 161 -27.85 2.49 16.66
CA LEU A 161 -28.40 1.40 17.48
C LEU A 161 -29.33 0.58 16.61
N PHE A 162 -29.24 -0.75 16.66
CA PHE A 162 -30.10 -1.67 15.90
C PHE A 162 -30.71 -2.71 16.84
N PHE A 163 -31.93 -3.15 16.54
CA PHE A 163 -32.72 -4.09 17.31
C PHE A 163 -33.36 -5.12 16.36
N ASP A 164 -33.00 -6.40 16.48
CA ASP A 164 -33.66 -7.48 15.73
C ASP A 164 -34.95 -7.88 16.45
N LEU A 165 -36.05 -7.25 16.04
CA LEU A 165 -37.41 -7.49 16.52
C LEU A 165 -37.86 -8.93 16.30
N LYS A 166 -37.36 -9.60 15.25
CA LYS A 166 -37.74 -10.98 14.93
C LYS A 166 -37.07 -11.95 15.89
N ASP A 167 -35.78 -11.79 16.14
CA ASP A 167 -35.06 -12.58 17.14
C ASP A 167 -35.59 -12.30 18.55
N MET A 168 -35.87 -11.03 18.88
CA MET A 168 -36.49 -10.66 20.15
C MET A 168 -37.88 -11.30 20.33
N GLY A 169 -38.73 -11.26 19.30
CA GLY A 169 -40.01 -11.96 19.30
C GLY A 169 -39.85 -13.47 19.49
N ARG A 170 -38.90 -14.08 18.78
CA ARG A 170 -38.62 -15.52 18.87
C ARG A 170 -38.12 -15.95 20.25
N GLN A 171 -37.20 -15.20 20.85
CA GLN A 171 -36.67 -15.48 22.19
C GLN A 171 -37.77 -15.39 23.25
N ALA A 172 -38.76 -14.54 23.04
CA ALA A 172 -39.88 -14.39 23.94
C ALA A 172 -41.11 -15.25 23.60
N GLY A 173 -41.10 -15.97 22.48
CA GLY A 173 -42.18 -16.88 22.08
C GLY A 173 -43.34 -16.23 21.34
N TYR A 174 -43.17 -15.05 20.74
CA TYR A 174 -44.22 -14.29 20.05
C TYR A 174 -43.95 -14.11 18.55
N SER A 175 -45.02 -14.09 17.75
CA SER A 175 -44.97 -13.99 16.28
C SER A 175 -45.18 -12.58 15.73
N ILE A 176 -45.85 -11.69 16.48
CA ILE A 176 -46.11 -10.31 16.07
C ILE A 176 -45.62 -9.38 17.17
N VAL A 177 -44.87 -8.36 16.76
CA VAL A 177 -44.11 -7.51 17.67
C VAL A 177 -44.29 -6.05 17.22
N ARG A 178 -45.04 -5.24 17.98
CA ARG A 178 -45.15 -3.79 17.82
C ARG A 178 -44.09 -3.09 18.67
N ILE A 179 -43.57 -1.96 18.21
CA ILE A 179 -42.76 -1.09 19.09
C ILE A 179 -43.72 -0.06 19.69
N ALA A 180 -43.89 -0.04 21.01
CA ALA A 180 -44.84 0.89 21.63
C ALA A 180 -44.18 2.15 22.18
N SER A 181 -42.94 2.07 22.63
CA SER A 181 -42.23 3.28 23.04
C SER A 181 -40.74 3.05 23.03
N PHE A 182 -39.99 4.11 22.78
CA PHE A 182 -38.64 4.20 23.29
C PHE A 182 -38.64 5.20 24.46
N ILE A 183 -37.70 5.07 25.37
CA ILE A 183 -37.48 6.00 26.47
C ILE A 183 -35.98 6.26 26.50
N LEU A 184 -35.60 7.52 26.52
CA LEU A 184 -34.21 7.93 26.66
C LEU A 184 -33.99 8.51 28.05
N ASP A 185 -33.43 7.73 28.95
CA ASP A 185 -32.93 8.23 30.23
C ASP A 185 -31.45 8.61 30.09
N TYR A 186 -30.97 9.59 30.84
CA TYR A 186 -29.52 9.85 30.90
C TYR A 186 -29.14 10.27 32.31
N GLU A 187 -27.95 9.87 32.74
CA GLU A 187 -27.36 10.27 34.02
C GLU A 187 -26.20 11.22 33.75
N THR A 188 -26.37 12.51 34.06
CA THR A 188 -25.29 13.49 33.94
C THR A 188 -24.31 13.36 35.11
N ILE A 189 -23.04 13.18 34.78
CA ILE A 189 -21.93 13.37 35.72
C ILE A 189 -21.41 14.80 35.50
N ASP A 190 -21.95 15.76 36.26
CA ASP A 190 -21.44 17.13 36.49
C ASP A 190 -21.11 18.07 35.30
N GLU A 191 -21.31 17.70 34.03
CA GLU A 191 -21.07 18.61 32.89
C GLU A 191 -22.34 19.33 32.35
N PRO A 192 -22.33 20.68 32.24
CA PRO A 192 -23.53 21.50 32.02
C PRO A 192 -24.01 21.65 30.57
N SER A 193 -23.57 20.82 29.62
CA SER A 193 -24.12 20.83 28.25
C SER A 193 -23.90 19.51 27.53
N ALA A 194 -24.79 18.55 27.78
CA ALA A 194 -24.81 17.29 27.06
C ALA A 194 -25.96 17.30 26.05
N SER A 195 -25.66 17.21 24.76
CA SER A 195 -26.68 17.15 23.70
C SER A 195 -26.69 15.81 22.99
N LEU A 196 -27.71 14.98 23.24
CA LEU A 196 -27.98 13.84 22.35
C LEU A 196 -28.65 14.37 21.10
N MET A 197 -28.11 14.02 19.95
CA MET A 197 -28.76 14.27 18.67
C MET A 197 -29.21 12.93 18.09
N ILE A 198 -30.51 12.76 17.85
CA ILE A 198 -31.02 11.62 17.07
C ILE A 198 -31.41 12.14 15.70
N SER A 199 -30.74 11.70 14.63
CA SER A 199 -31.00 12.17 13.27
C SER A 199 -31.90 11.25 12.46
N GLU A 200 -32.07 9.99 12.88
CA GLU A 200 -32.79 8.99 12.09
C GLU A 200 -33.34 7.87 12.98
N ILE A 201 -34.54 7.39 12.66
CA ILE A 201 -35.15 6.19 13.24
C ILE A 201 -35.82 5.45 12.08
N GLY A 202 -35.50 4.17 11.87
CA GLY A 202 -35.97 3.42 10.70
C GLY A 202 -36.04 1.91 10.91
N PHE A 203 -36.41 1.18 9.85
CA PHE A 203 -36.48 -0.29 9.82
C PHE A 203 -35.76 -0.88 8.60
N LEU A 204 -35.13 -2.05 8.74
CA LEU A 204 -34.51 -2.84 7.67
C LEU A 204 -35.23 -4.19 7.52
N GLY A 205 -35.42 -4.65 6.28
CA GLY A 205 -36.12 -5.89 5.91
C GLY A 205 -35.31 -7.19 6.07
N SER A 206 -35.94 -8.32 6.48
CA SER A 206 -35.29 -9.65 6.58
C SER A 206 -35.37 -10.37 5.25
N GLY A 207 -34.46 -10.01 4.36
CA GLY A 207 -34.25 -10.74 3.13
C GLY A 207 -35.08 -10.23 1.97
N LEU A 208 -34.39 -10.11 0.85
CA LEU A 208 -34.88 -10.14 -0.52
C LEU A 208 -36.19 -10.93 -0.67
N LYS A 209 -37.32 -10.23 -0.60
CA LYS A 209 -38.57 -10.61 -1.24
C LYS A 209 -39.34 -9.36 -1.63
N THR A 210 -39.63 -9.28 -2.93
CA THR A 210 -40.42 -8.27 -3.61
C THR A 210 -41.85 -8.21 -3.09
N VAL A 211 -42.33 -7.01 -2.74
CA VAL A 211 -43.75 -6.62 -2.85
C VAL A 211 -43.88 -5.13 -3.16
N GLY A 212 -44.48 -4.80 -4.31
CA GLY A 212 -45.30 -3.59 -4.51
C GLY A 212 -44.78 -2.55 -5.52
N ASP A 213 -45.50 -2.41 -6.63
CA ASP A 213 -45.31 -1.46 -7.73
C ASP A 213 -45.04 -0.01 -7.26
N GLY A 214 -43.84 0.49 -7.54
CA GLY A 214 -43.49 1.89 -7.38
C GLY A 214 -42.14 2.20 -8.01
N GLU A 215 -42.16 2.93 -9.12
CA GLU A 215 -41.01 3.36 -9.89
C GLU A 215 -40.04 4.19 -9.02
N ASP A 216 -38.74 3.87 -9.09
CA ASP A 216 -37.58 4.51 -8.42
C ASP A 216 -37.40 4.25 -6.91
N LYS A 217 -36.74 3.13 -6.57
CA LYS A 217 -36.12 2.93 -5.23
C LYS A 217 -34.73 2.30 -5.34
N ASP A 218 -33.71 3.10 -5.04
CA ASP A 218 -32.35 2.62 -4.88
C ASP A 218 -32.12 2.01 -3.48
N PHE A 219 -31.07 1.22 -3.28
CA PHE A 219 -30.75 0.62 -1.97
C PHE A 219 -29.32 0.93 -1.48
N ASP A 220 -29.15 0.98 -0.15
CA ASP A 220 -27.90 1.38 0.50
C ASP A 220 -27.06 0.18 1.00
N SER A 221 -27.63 -1.02 1.14
CA SER A 221 -26.86 -2.21 1.49
C SER A 221 -27.48 -3.52 0.97
N ALA A 222 -26.67 -4.56 0.81
CA ALA A 222 -27.10 -5.91 0.47
C ALA A 222 -26.43 -6.94 1.39
N ILE A 223 -27.22 -7.82 2.00
CA ILE A 223 -26.74 -8.85 2.93
C ILE A 223 -26.87 -10.22 2.28
N ILE A 224 -25.74 -10.89 2.10
CA ILE A 224 -25.64 -12.24 1.56
C ILE A 224 -25.38 -13.16 2.74
N LYS A 225 -26.39 -13.94 3.14
CA LYS A 225 -26.24 -14.94 4.22
C LYS A 225 -25.37 -16.09 3.74
N LEU A 226 -24.36 -16.43 4.53
CA LEU A 226 -23.56 -17.63 4.40
C LEU A 226 -24.03 -18.67 5.43
N PRO A 227 -23.76 -19.98 5.23
CA PRO A 227 -24.06 -20.98 6.26
C PRO A 227 -23.32 -20.71 7.59
N ALA A 228 -23.93 -21.09 8.71
CA ALA A 228 -23.38 -20.86 10.06
C ALA A 228 -21.96 -21.43 10.25
N ASP A 229 -21.64 -22.52 9.56
CA ASP A 229 -20.35 -23.21 9.68
C ASP A 229 -19.29 -22.66 8.71
N SER A 230 -19.65 -21.69 7.86
CA SER A 230 -18.87 -21.32 6.69
C SER A 230 -17.81 -20.25 6.92
N LEU A 231 -17.48 -19.81 8.14
CA LEU A 231 -16.43 -18.79 8.34
C LEU A 231 -15.32 -19.21 9.30
N GLU A 232 -15.43 -20.36 9.97
CA GLU A 232 -14.35 -20.87 10.82
C GLU A 232 -13.10 -21.20 9.98
N GLY A 233 -11.95 -20.63 10.35
CA GLY A 233 -10.67 -20.91 9.68
C GLY A 233 -10.53 -20.29 8.28
N ILE A 234 -11.41 -19.37 7.89
CA ILE A 234 -11.26 -18.62 6.66
C ILE A 234 -10.04 -17.71 6.73
N ARG A 235 -9.18 -17.84 5.73
CA ARG A 235 -8.15 -16.84 5.44
C ARG A 235 -8.48 -16.00 4.20
N TRP A 236 -9.43 -16.46 3.38
CA TRP A 236 -9.71 -15.90 2.07
C TRP A 236 -11.19 -15.98 1.74
N MET A 237 -11.71 -14.86 1.28
CA MET A 237 -12.99 -14.81 0.60
C MET A 237 -12.76 -14.19 -0.76
N THR A 238 -13.56 -14.59 -1.73
CA THR A 238 -13.70 -13.94 -3.03
C THR A 238 -15.19 -13.79 -3.28
N VAL A 239 -15.66 -12.56 -3.26
CA VAL A 239 -17.06 -12.27 -3.61
C VAL A 239 -17.07 -11.95 -5.09
N ASN A 240 -17.70 -12.79 -5.90
CA ASN A 240 -18.00 -12.49 -7.29
C ASN A 240 -19.41 -11.93 -7.36
N TYR A 241 -19.52 -10.61 -7.45
CA TYR A 241 -20.79 -9.91 -7.53
C TYR A 241 -20.75 -8.87 -8.64
N TRP A 242 -21.94 -8.54 -9.10
CA TRP A 242 -22.25 -7.59 -10.16
C TRP A 242 -23.09 -6.52 -9.49
N LEU A 243 -22.69 -5.28 -9.68
CA LEU A 243 -23.30 -4.16 -8.99
C LEU A 243 -23.41 -3.01 -9.97
N GLU A 244 -24.64 -2.64 -10.29
CA GLU A 244 -24.98 -1.57 -11.21
C GLU A 244 -25.61 -0.42 -10.45
N SER A 245 -25.10 0.78 -10.71
CA SER A 245 -25.58 2.02 -10.11
C SER A 245 -25.56 3.13 -11.14
N VAL A 246 -26.56 4.02 -11.07
CA VAL A 246 -26.64 5.21 -11.93
C VAL A 246 -25.48 6.18 -11.62
N ASP A 247 -25.08 6.24 -10.35
CA ASP A 247 -23.98 7.08 -9.87
C ASP A 247 -22.81 6.24 -9.36
N ALA A 248 -21.60 6.82 -9.38
CA ALA A 248 -20.42 6.23 -8.75
C ALA A 248 -20.50 6.38 -7.22
N ILE A 249 -20.98 5.34 -6.54
CA ILE A 249 -21.26 5.30 -5.11
C ILE A 249 -20.13 4.55 -4.40
N PRO A 250 -19.43 5.15 -3.43
CA PRO A 250 -18.48 4.41 -2.62
C PRO A 250 -19.22 3.40 -1.73
N TYR A 251 -18.74 2.17 -1.67
CA TYR A 251 -19.31 1.10 -0.84
C TYR A 251 -18.23 0.26 -0.17
N SER A 252 -18.57 -0.57 0.81
CA SER A 252 -17.66 -1.47 1.49
C SER A 252 -18.27 -2.85 1.52
N ILE A 253 -17.43 -3.87 1.54
CA ILE A 253 -17.86 -5.24 1.85
C ILE A 253 -17.52 -5.46 3.32
N VAL A 254 -18.44 -5.99 4.12
CA VAL A 254 -18.20 -6.36 5.51
C VAL A 254 -18.57 -7.81 5.66
N VAL A 255 -17.66 -8.62 6.21
CA VAL A 255 -18.01 -9.98 6.63
C VAL A 255 -18.30 -10.00 8.09
N LYS A 256 -19.49 -10.47 8.41
CA LYS A 256 -19.89 -10.80 9.75
C LYS A 256 -19.59 -12.27 10.01
N THR A 257 -18.90 -12.53 11.12
CA THR A 257 -18.64 -13.84 11.71
C THR A 257 -19.32 -13.91 13.09
N GLU A 258 -19.44 -15.09 13.68
CA GLU A 258 -19.85 -15.22 15.10
C GLU A 258 -18.94 -14.44 16.06
N ASP A 259 -17.63 -14.39 15.76
CA ASP A 259 -16.61 -13.76 16.60
C ASP A 259 -16.44 -12.23 16.40
N GLY A 260 -17.13 -11.64 15.41
CA GLY A 260 -17.01 -10.22 15.05
C GLY A 260 -17.07 -9.95 13.56
N TYR A 261 -16.45 -8.86 13.11
CA TYR A 261 -16.57 -8.36 11.74
C TYR A 261 -15.22 -8.14 11.07
N LEU A 262 -15.17 -8.37 9.77
CA LEU A 262 -14.03 -8.11 8.90
C LEU A 262 -14.46 -7.11 7.84
N ARG A 263 -13.94 -5.89 7.92
CA ARG A 263 -14.21 -4.85 6.92
C ARG A 263 -13.25 -5.00 5.75
N CYS A 264 -13.78 -5.07 4.54
CA CYS A 264 -13.01 -4.95 3.30
C CYS A 264 -12.68 -3.48 3.00
N PRO A 265 -11.71 -3.23 2.11
CA PRO A 265 -11.48 -1.91 1.54
C PRO A 265 -12.75 -1.27 0.99
N HIS A 266 -12.77 0.07 0.95
CA HIS A 266 -13.82 0.81 0.26
C HIS A 266 -13.70 0.68 -1.28
N PHE A 267 -14.80 0.28 -1.92
CA PHE A 267 -15.02 0.22 -3.35
C PHE A 267 -15.80 1.43 -3.86
N VAL A 268 -15.92 1.58 -5.17
CA VAL A 268 -16.79 2.56 -5.83
C VAL A 268 -17.59 1.83 -6.89
N SER A 269 -18.91 1.97 -6.87
CA SER A 269 -19.78 1.38 -7.88
C SER A 269 -19.55 2.02 -9.24
N HIS A 270 -19.92 1.32 -10.30
CA HIS A 270 -19.77 1.79 -11.66
C HIS A 270 -21.07 1.62 -12.44
N ASP A 271 -21.25 2.48 -13.44
CA ASP A 271 -22.37 2.49 -14.38
C ASP A 271 -22.33 1.32 -15.40
N GLU A 272 -21.31 0.46 -15.33
CA GLU A 272 -21.16 -0.74 -16.17
C GLU A 272 -20.93 -1.96 -15.25
N SER A 273 -21.24 -3.17 -15.69
CA SER A 273 -21.09 -4.38 -14.86
C SER A 273 -19.60 -4.70 -14.62
N TYR A 274 -19.15 -4.67 -13.35
CA TYR A 274 -17.79 -5.09 -12.95
C TYR A 274 -17.82 -6.33 -12.07
N LEU A 275 -16.81 -7.17 -12.25
CA LEU A 275 -16.50 -8.28 -11.34
C LEU A 275 -15.42 -7.80 -10.36
N ASP A 276 -15.84 -7.41 -9.17
CA ASP A 276 -14.90 -7.13 -8.08
C ASP A 276 -14.47 -8.43 -7.39
N VAL A 277 -13.20 -8.50 -6.99
CA VAL A 277 -12.64 -9.63 -6.24
C VAL A 277 -11.88 -9.07 -5.06
N THR A 278 -12.34 -9.40 -3.86
CA THR A 278 -11.84 -8.78 -2.63
C THR A 278 -11.33 -9.82 -1.66
N ARG A 279 -10.06 -9.69 -1.27
CA ARG A 279 -9.46 -10.44 -0.18
C ARG A 279 -9.93 -9.88 1.17
N LEU A 280 -10.37 -10.78 2.04
CA LEU A 280 -10.55 -10.50 3.46
C LEU A 280 -9.37 -11.06 4.23
N ASP A 281 -8.55 -10.18 4.77
CA ASP A 281 -7.57 -10.59 5.77
C ASP A 281 -8.29 -10.77 7.10
N TYR A 282 -8.50 -12.03 7.49
CA TYR A 282 -8.91 -12.40 8.85
C TYR A 282 -7.79 -12.00 9.81
N THR A 283 -7.76 -10.74 10.20
CA THR A 283 -6.95 -10.28 11.32
C THR A 283 -7.79 -10.49 12.56
N THR A 284 -7.29 -11.23 13.54
CA THR A 284 -7.92 -11.43 14.85
C THR A 284 -8.01 -10.15 15.69
N HIS A 285 -7.65 -9.00 15.12
CA HIS A 285 -8.04 -7.73 15.69
C HIS A 285 -9.55 -7.64 15.51
N LYS A 286 -10.29 -7.87 16.60
CA LYS A 286 -11.65 -7.34 16.72
C LYS A 286 -11.53 -5.86 16.38
N PRO A 287 -11.98 -5.40 15.20
CA PRO A 287 -12.02 -3.97 15.01
C PRO A 287 -12.94 -3.46 16.12
N ASN A 288 -12.45 -2.53 16.94
CA ASN A 288 -13.28 -1.79 17.90
C ASN A 288 -14.13 -0.81 17.08
N ILE A 289 -15.00 -1.36 16.22
CA ILE A 289 -15.97 -0.63 15.40
C ILE A 289 -17.34 -0.99 15.99
N PRO A 290 -17.90 -0.09 16.81
CA PRO A 290 -19.18 -0.29 17.49
C PRO A 290 -20.35 -0.43 16.51
N GLU A 291 -20.24 0.23 15.35
CA GLU A 291 -21.21 0.26 14.24
C GLU A 291 -21.56 -1.12 13.68
N LEU A 292 -20.80 -2.15 14.05
CA LEU A 292 -21.04 -3.52 13.63
C LEU A 292 -21.49 -4.44 14.75
N GLY A 293 -21.58 -4.07 16.03
CA GLY A 293 -22.12 -4.95 17.10
C GLY A 293 -23.61 -5.36 16.93
N LEU A 294 -24.20 -5.15 15.76
CA LEU A 294 -25.55 -4.67 15.53
C LEU A 294 -26.36 -5.52 14.53
N PHE A 295 -25.86 -6.69 14.15
CA PHE A 295 -26.69 -7.76 13.59
C PHE A 295 -26.81 -8.86 14.64
N PRO A 296 -27.90 -8.94 15.42
CA PRO A 296 -28.20 -10.12 16.23
C PRO A 296 -28.41 -11.32 15.30
N GLY A 297 -27.88 -12.49 15.67
CA GLY A 297 -28.01 -13.73 14.92
C GLY A 297 -26.67 -14.37 14.60
N GLU A 298 -26.56 -15.66 14.90
CA GLU A 298 -25.44 -16.59 14.68
C GLU A 298 -25.17 -16.88 13.19
N TYR A 299 -25.39 -15.89 12.31
CA TYR A 299 -25.24 -16.10 10.88
C TYR A 299 -24.03 -15.34 10.36
N ASN A 300 -23.13 -16.12 9.78
CA ASN A 300 -22.09 -15.66 8.90
C ASN A 300 -22.69 -14.94 7.69
N SER A 301 -22.25 -13.73 7.38
CA SER A 301 -22.80 -12.99 6.22
C SER A 301 -21.77 -12.09 5.56
N VAL A 302 -21.98 -11.82 4.27
CA VAL A 302 -21.27 -10.79 3.50
C VAL A 302 -22.23 -9.63 3.29
N ILE A 303 -21.83 -8.44 3.69
CA ILE A 303 -22.65 -7.23 3.66
C ILE A 303 -21.98 -6.25 2.71
N LEU A 304 -22.63 -5.92 1.61
CA LEU A 304 -22.26 -4.79 0.74
C LEU A 304 -22.94 -3.55 1.33
N MET A 305 -22.20 -2.53 1.73
CA MET A 305 -22.73 -1.34 2.39
C MET A 305 -22.22 -0.06 1.73
N LYS A 306 -23.12 0.81 1.29
CA LYS A 306 -22.79 2.15 0.80
C LYS A 306 -22.14 2.97 1.92
N ASN A 307 -21.03 3.64 1.59
CA ASN A 307 -20.24 4.41 2.56
C ASN A 307 -20.69 5.87 2.69
N ASN A 308 -21.60 6.36 1.84
CA ASN A 308 -21.94 7.78 1.76
C ASN A 308 -23.45 8.00 1.68
N LEU A 309 -23.98 8.90 2.50
CA LEU A 309 -25.42 9.15 2.66
C LEU A 309 -26.04 10.04 1.57
N TYR A 310 -25.20 10.59 0.68
CA TYR A 310 -25.64 11.50 -0.37
C TYR A 310 -25.48 10.85 -1.74
N GLY A 311 -26.59 10.76 -2.47
CA GLY A 311 -26.68 10.17 -3.81
C GLY A 311 -27.68 9.04 -3.88
N LYS A 312 -28.14 8.72 -5.09
CA LYS A 312 -28.92 7.52 -5.38
C LYS A 312 -28.16 6.28 -4.90
N GLY A 313 -28.85 5.25 -4.44
CA GLY A 313 -28.29 3.95 -4.02
C GLY A 313 -27.96 3.05 -5.22
N PHE A 314 -27.71 1.77 -4.98
CA PHE A 314 -27.55 0.80 -6.06
C PHE A 314 -28.89 0.55 -6.76
N HIS A 315 -28.85 0.33 -8.08
CA HIS A 315 -30.04 0.09 -8.89
C HIS A 315 -30.27 -1.41 -9.09
N ASN A 316 -29.21 -2.17 -9.36
CA ASN A 316 -29.25 -3.62 -9.45
C ASN A 316 -28.01 -4.21 -8.77
N ILE A 317 -28.19 -5.26 -7.97
CA ILE A 317 -27.10 -6.12 -7.54
C ILE A 317 -27.44 -7.55 -7.94
N LYS A 318 -26.54 -8.16 -8.70
CA LYS A 318 -26.54 -9.58 -9.01
C LYS A 318 -25.31 -10.21 -8.41
N VAL A 319 -25.48 -10.99 -7.36
CA VAL A 319 -24.36 -11.74 -6.78
C VAL A 319 -24.30 -13.07 -7.49
N ASP A 320 -23.31 -13.30 -8.37
CA ASP A 320 -23.15 -14.57 -9.10
C ASP A 320 -22.66 -15.71 -8.19
N ALA A 321 -21.70 -15.40 -7.32
CA ALA A 321 -21.16 -16.36 -6.37
C ALA A 321 -20.39 -15.68 -5.24
N VAL A 322 -20.55 -16.17 -4.02
CA VAL A 322 -19.53 -15.97 -2.98
C VAL A 322 -18.68 -17.22 -2.91
N GLU A 323 -17.40 -17.08 -3.21
CA GLU A 323 -16.40 -18.15 -3.14
C GLU A 323 -15.60 -17.97 -1.84
N LEU A 324 -15.83 -18.85 -0.87
CA LEU A 324 -15.06 -18.90 0.37
C LEU A 324 -13.89 -19.89 0.20
N LEU A 325 -12.67 -19.43 0.47
CA LEU A 325 -11.47 -20.28 0.46
C LEU A 325 -10.97 -20.50 1.90
N PHE A 326 -11.06 -21.73 2.36
CA PHE A 326 -10.61 -22.16 3.68
C PHE A 326 -9.25 -22.82 3.58
N LEU A 327 -8.26 -22.32 4.31
CA LEU A 327 -7.01 -23.05 4.52
C LEU A 327 -7.17 -23.89 5.79
N THR A 328 -7.58 -25.15 5.66
CA THR A 328 -7.46 -26.12 6.77
C THR A 328 -5.98 -26.47 6.93
N GLN A 329 -5.28 -25.67 7.73
CA GLN A 329 -3.83 -25.80 7.95
C GLN A 329 -3.46 -27.17 8.49
N SER A 330 -3.06 -28.05 7.58
CA SER A 330 -2.40 -29.31 7.87
C SER A 330 -0.90 -29.26 7.62
N GLY A 331 -0.42 -28.25 6.89
CA GLY A 331 0.97 -27.88 6.95
C GLY A 331 1.24 -27.54 8.39
N ARG A 332 2.19 -28.25 9.04
CA ARG A 332 2.70 -27.84 10.35
C ARG A 332 3.09 -26.38 10.24
N MET A 333 2.24 -25.47 10.73
CA MET A 333 2.72 -24.14 11.07
C MET A 333 3.83 -24.40 12.06
N ILE A 334 5.04 -24.03 11.67
CA ILE A 334 6.15 -24.04 12.61
C ILE A 334 5.76 -23.01 13.65
N GLU A 335 5.26 -23.50 14.79
CA GLU A 335 4.79 -22.68 15.89
C GLU A 335 5.97 -21.82 16.32
N LYS A 336 5.79 -20.50 16.18
CA LYS A 336 6.91 -19.57 16.25
C LYS A 336 7.16 -19.27 17.71
N SER A 337 8.32 -19.69 18.22
CA SER A 337 8.83 -19.06 19.43
C SER A 337 9.18 -17.61 19.13
N GLU A 338 8.92 -16.72 20.08
CA GLU A 338 9.33 -15.31 19.97
C GLU A 338 10.85 -15.19 19.73
N ALA A 339 11.63 -16.07 20.38
CA ALA A 339 13.08 -16.17 20.21
C ALA A 339 13.52 -16.46 18.76
N PHE A 340 12.78 -17.31 18.02
CA PHE A 340 13.08 -17.58 16.61
C PHE A 340 12.87 -16.33 15.75
N THR A 341 11.75 -15.63 15.96
CA THR A 341 11.43 -14.39 15.23
C THR A 341 12.51 -13.34 15.45
N ASP A 342 12.92 -13.14 16.70
CA ASP A 342 13.96 -12.16 17.05
C ASP A 342 15.30 -12.51 16.42
N SER A 343 15.71 -13.79 16.50
CA SER A 343 16.96 -14.27 15.90
C SER A 343 16.95 -14.10 14.38
N PHE A 344 15.81 -14.36 13.74
CA PHE A 344 15.65 -14.19 12.30
C PHE A 344 15.75 -12.71 11.89
N ILE A 345 15.17 -11.79 12.67
CA ILE A 345 15.27 -10.36 12.39
C ILE A 345 16.72 -9.85 12.59
N VAL A 346 17.44 -10.32 13.61
CA VAL A 346 18.88 -10.02 13.79
C VAL A 346 19.68 -10.50 12.57
N LEU A 347 19.43 -11.73 12.12
CA LEU A 347 20.07 -12.30 10.94
C LEU A 347 19.79 -11.44 9.70
N LEU A 348 18.53 -11.02 9.52
CA LEU A 348 18.11 -10.19 8.40
C LEU A 348 18.86 -8.85 8.37
N HIS A 349 18.95 -8.14 9.50
CA HIS A 349 19.76 -6.91 9.62
C HIS A 349 21.24 -7.16 9.36
N GLY A 350 21.79 -8.25 9.91
CA GLY A 350 23.17 -8.66 9.67
C GLY A 350 23.47 -8.77 8.18
N LEU A 351 22.65 -9.53 7.45
CA LEU A 351 22.85 -9.84 6.05
C LEU A 351 22.57 -8.65 5.12
N THR A 352 21.55 -7.84 5.40
CA THR A 352 21.14 -6.77 4.46
C THR A 352 21.65 -5.39 4.83
N PHE A 353 22.13 -5.16 6.06
CA PHE A 353 22.59 -3.84 6.49
C PHE A 353 24.06 -3.85 6.95
N PHE A 354 24.37 -4.55 8.05
CA PHE A 354 25.68 -4.43 8.70
C PHE A 354 26.82 -4.97 7.85
N ILE A 355 26.67 -6.19 7.32
CA ILE A 355 27.71 -6.82 6.50
C ILE A 355 27.91 -6.04 5.18
N PRO A 356 26.87 -5.68 4.40
CA PRO A 356 27.04 -4.87 3.19
C PRO A 356 27.76 -3.55 3.45
N LEU A 357 27.40 -2.83 4.53
CA LEU A 357 28.04 -1.58 4.89
C LEU A 357 29.53 -1.78 5.26
N ALA A 358 29.83 -2.79 6.08
CA ALA A 358 31.21 -3.12 6.44
C ALA A 358 32.03 -3.48 5.20
N LEU A 359 31.48 -4.28 4.28
CA LEU A 359 32.13 -4.64 3.02
C LEU A 359 32.38 -3.42 2.13
N LEU A 360 31.44 -2.46 2.05
CA LEU A 360 31.61 -1.22 1.31
C LEU A 360 32.73 -0.35 1.91
N VAL A 361 32.80 -0.24 3.23
CA VAL A 361 33.88 0.50 3.93
C VAL A 361 35.23 -0.17 3.66
N ILE A 362 35.32 -1.48 3.81
CA ILE A 362 36.55 -2.24 3.52
C ILE A 362 36.97 -2.05 2.07
N TYR A 363 36.04 -2.14 1.12
CA TYR A 363 36.36 -1.99 -0.30
C TYR A 363 36.81 -0.56 -0.64
N TYR A 364 36.21 0.44 -0.01
CA TYR A 364 36.66 1.82 -0.11
C TYR A 364 38.09 2.00 0.40
N LEU A 365 38.38 1.46 1.59
CA LEU A 365 39.71 1.53 2.20
C LEU A 365 40.77 0.86 1.31
N GLU A 366 40.43 -0.24 0.65
CA GLU A 366 41.32 -0.90 -0.30
C GLU A 366 41.58 -0.02 -1.55
N ILE A 367 40.56 0.59 -2.13
CA ILE A 367 40.72 1.45 -3.32
C ILE A 367 41.57 2.69 -3.02
N ARG A 368 41.58 3.11 -1.75
CA ARG A 368 42.43 4.19 -1.27
C ARG A 368 43.85 3.73 -0.91
N GLY A 369 44.14 2.43 -0.97
CA GLY A 369 45.46 1.87 -0.67
C GLY A 369 45.74 1.73 0.82
N PHE A 370 44.73 1.78 1.69
CA PHE A 370 44.93 1.61 3.14
C PHE A 370 44.97 0.15 3.57
N VAL A 371 44.34 -0.74 2.80
CA VAL A 371 44.32 -2.19 3.05
C VAL A 371 44.52 -2.89 1.71
N HIS A 372 45.20 -4.04 1.70
CA HIS A 372 45.42 -4.84 0.49
C HIS A 372 44.78 -6.22 0.65
N LEU A 373 43.47 -6.32 0.38
CA LEU A 373 42.73 -7.60 0.42
C LEU A 373 42.54 -8.24 -0.97
N GLY A 374 42.91 -7.54 -2.05
CA GLY A 374 42.76 -8.01 -3.42
C GLY A 374 41.33 -7.99 -3.95
N LEU A 375 40.39 -7.29 -3.30
CA LEU A 375 39.03 -7.09 -3.79
C LEU A 375 39.03 -6.20 -5.05
N SER A 376 39.88 -5.18 -5.08
CA SER A 376 40.04 -4.25 -6.19
C SER A 376 40.60 -4.91 -7.45
N GLU A 377 41.60 -5.77 -7.30
CA GLU A 377 42.20 -6.55 -8.40
C GLU A 377 41.22 -7.54 -9.02
N ARG A 378 40.28 -8.06 -8.22
CA ARG A 378 39.23 -8.99 -8.65
C ARG A 378 37.95 -8.28 -9.09
N ASN A 379 38.00 -6.97 -9.33
CA ASN A 379 36.84 -6.15 -9.73
C ASN A 379 35.62 -6.28 -8.80
N GLY A 380 35.84 -6.56 -7.51
CA GLY A 380 34.77 -6.76 -6.55
C GLY A 380 33.92 -8.03 -6.77
N LEU A 381 34.38 -9.03 -7.54
CA LEU A 381 33.62 -10.26 -7.77
C LEU A 381 33.12 -10.96 -6.48
N PRO A 382 33.91 -11.07 -5.39
CA PRO A 382 33.41 -11.65 -4.14
C PRO A 382 32.22 -10.88 -3.55
N LEU A 383 32.22 -9.55 -3.70
CA LEU A 383 31.15 -8.67 -3.23
C LEU A 383 29.89 -8.82 -4.08
N LEU A 384 30.06 -8.99 -5.41
CA LEU A 384 28.96 -9.30 -6.32
C LEU A 384 28.30 -10.63 -5.93
N ILE A 385 29.12 -11.66 -5.71
CA ILE A 385 28.64 -12.99 -5.28
C ILE A 385 27.89 -12.87 -3.96
N TYR A 386 28.45 -12.17 -2.97
CA TYR A 386 27.79 -11.93 -1.69
C TYR A 386 26.42 -11.26 -1.88
N GLY A 387 26.35 -10.13 -2.58
CA GLY A 387 25.11 -9.38 -2.76
C GLY A 387 24.05 -10.14 -3.54
N THR A 388 24.44 -11.01 -4.47
CA THR A 388 23.52 -11.92 -5.18
C THR A 388 23.03 -13.04 -4.27
N LEU A 389 23.94 -13.71 -3.55
CA LEU A 389 23.60 -14.81 -2.65
C LEU A 389 22.67 -14.36 -1.54
N VAL A 390 22.93 -13.21 -0.91
CA VAL A 390 22.05 -12.65 0.14
C VAL A 390 20.63 -12.47 -0.38
N ARG A 391 20.45 -11.86 -1.57
CA ARG A 391 19.12 -11.68 -2.16
C ARG A 391 18.43 -13.00 -2.45
N LEU A 392 19.15 -13.97 -3.03
CA LEU A 392 18.60 -15.29 -3.36
C LEU A 392 18.25 -16.13 -2.12
N LEU A 393 19.04 -16.01 -1.05
CA LEU A 393 18.79 -16.68 0.22
C LEU A 393 17.57 -16.10 0.94
N LEU A 394 17.38 -14.77 0.86
CA LEU A 394 16.27 -14.08 1.54
C LEU A 394 14.96 -14.13 0.75
N ALA A 395 15.01 -14.13 -0.58
CA ALA A 395 13.84 -14.19 -1.45
C ALA A 395 12.78 -15.25 -1.08
N PRO A 396 13.15 -16.52 -0.81
CA PRO A 396 12.18 -17.53 -0.36
C PRO A 396 11.65 -17.29 1.06
N LEU A 397 12.45 -16.68 1.93
CA LEU A 397 12.19 -16.60 3.38
C LEU A 397 11.47 -15.34 3.83
N THR A 398 11.50 -14.27 3.05
CA THR A 398 10.79 -13.01 3.39
C THR A 398 9.84 -12.56 2.27
N GLY A 399 9.02 -11.54 2.51
CA GLY A 399 8.14 -10.94 1.50
C GLY A 399 7.08 -10.09 2.16
N HIS A 400 6.71 -8.96 1.55
CA HIS A 400 5.55 -8.20 2.02
C HIS A 400 4.29 -8.97 1.68
N SER A 401 3.42 -9.19 2.67
CA SER A 401 2.20 -9.99 2.50
C SER A 401 1.38 -9.54 1.30
N TYR A 402 0.99 -8.26 1.31
CA TYR A 402 0.15 -7.68 0.26
C TYR A 402 0.80 -7.76 -1.13
N ASP A 403 1.98 -7.17 -1.34
CA ASP A 403 2.58 -7.14 -2.69
C ASP A 403 2.89 -8.54 -3.22
N MET A 404 3.44 -9.43 -2.39
CA MET A 404 3.77 -10.79 -2.83
C MET A 404 2.53 -11.60 -3.17
N GLU A 405 1.46 -11.41 -2.42
CA GLU A 405 0.17 -11.99 -2.75
C GLU A 405 -0.33 -11.48 -4.08
N VAL A 406 -0.38 -10.17 -4.29
CA VAL A 406 -0.85 -9.57 -5.54
C VAL A 406 -0.04 -10.15 -6.71
N TRP A 407 1.28 -10.26 -6.58
CA TRP A 407 2.15 -10.87 -7.61
C TRP A 407 1.79 -12.33 -7.87
N ALA A 408 1.62 -13.11 -6.81
CA ALA A 408 1.28 -14.52 -6.91
C ALA A 408 -0.11 -14.73 -7.51
N GLN A 409 -1.11 -13.96 -7.07
CA GLN A 409 -2.48 -14.04 -7.53
C GLN A 409 -2.57 -13.80 -9.04
N VAL A 410 -1.93 -12.75 -9.54
CA VAL A 410 -2.00 -12.47 -10.99
C VAL A 410 -1.28 -13.56 -11.79
N CYS A 411 -0.15 -14.08 -11.30
CA CYS A 411 0.54 -15.21 -11.95
C CYS A 411 -0.32 -16.48 -11.94
N ARG A 412 -0.87 -16.85 -10.79
CA ARG A 412 -1.74 -18.03 -10.62
C ARG A 412 -2.97 -17.93 -11.52
N ILE A 413 -3.69 -16.80 -11.52
CA ILE A 413 -4.85 -16.58 -12.41
C ILE A 413 -4.45 -16.83 -13.87
N TYR A 414 -3.33 -16.27 -14.33
CA TYR A 414 -2.88 -16.48 -15.70
C TYR A 414 -2.61 -17.96 -16.03
N TYR A 415 -1.90 -18.66 -15.15
CA TYR A 415 -1.49 -20.04 -15.40
C TYR A 415 -2.60 -21.07 -15.18
N GLU A 416 -3.52 -20.79 -14.26
CA GLU A 416 -4.61 -21.69 -13.87
C GLU A 416 -5.87 -21.50 -14.71
N SER A 417 -6.28 -20.24 -14.94
CA SER A 417 -7.52 -19.95 -15.69
C SER A 417 -7.26 -19.57 -17.16
N GLY A 418 -6.02 -19.20 -17.48
CA GLY A 418 -5.71 -18.61 -18.78
C GLY A 418 -6.20 -17.17 -18.92
N SER A 419 -6.84 -16.59 -17.91
CA SER A 419 -7.29 -15.21 -17.91
C SER A 419 -6.15 -14.25 -17.59
N PHE A 420 -6.19 -13.09 -18.22
CA PHE A 420 -5.28 -11.99 -17.91
C PHE A 420 -6.11 -10.89 -17.26
N ARG A 421 -5.90 -10.62 -15.97
CA ARG A 421 -6.66 -9.60 -15.22
C ARG A 421 -5.77 -8.39 -14.95
N TYR A 422 -5.91 -7.37 -15.78
CA TYR A 422 -5.19 -6.10 -15.63
C TYR A 422 -5.61 -5.35 -14.36
N VAL A 423 -6.83 -5.55 -13.85
CA VAL A 423 -7.37 -4.83 -12.68
C VAL A 423 -6.63 -5.20 -11.38
N LEU A 424 -6.15 -6.44 -11.25
CA LEU A 424 -5.65 -7.00 -9.98
C LEU A 424 -4.14 -6.81 -9.75
N GLY A 425 -3.41 -6.08 -10.60
CA GLY A 425 -1.95 -5.96 -10.45
C GLY A 425 -1.37 -4.67 -11.01
N PRO A 426 -0.05 -4.42 -10.86
CA PRO A 426 0.65 -3.30 -11.44
C PRO A 426 0.43 -3.42 -12.93
N GLN A 427 -0.38 -2.50 -13.45
CA GLN A 427 -0.91 -2.51 -14.81
C GLN A 427 0.17 -2.22 -15.87
N SER A 428 1.42 -2.47 -15.52
CA SER A 428 2.63 -2.11 -16.23
C SER A 428 3.28 -3.31 -16.91
N ILE A 429 4.41 -3.05 -17.56
CA ILE A 429 5.32 -4.06 -18.11
C ILE A 429 5.83 -5.07 -17.05
N VAL A 430 5.65 -4.80 -15.75
CA VAL A 430 6.02 -5.73 -14.66
C VAL A 430 5.24 -7.02 -14.76
N LEU A 431 3.95 -6.95 -15.10
CA LEU A 431 3.10 -8.14 -15.16
C LEU A 431 3.58 -9.18 -16.19
N PRO A 432 3.81 -8.84 -17.47
CA PRO A 432 4.37 -9.82 -18.41
C PRO A 432 5.76 -10.31 -17.99
N ILE A 433 6.59 -9.47 -17.36
CA ILE A 433 7.88 -9.90 -16.79
C ILE A 433 7.65 -10.96 -15.71
N LEU A 434 6.77 -10.71 -14.74
CA LEU A 434 6.42 -11.64 -13.67
C LEU A 434 5.91 -12.97 -14.23
N ILE A 435 4.96 -12.93 -15.17
CA ILE A 435 4.43 -14.13 -15.82
C ILE A 435 5.54 -14.95 -16.46
N ILE A 436 6.44 -14.33 -17.26
CA ILE A 436 7.56 -15.04 -17.91
C ILE A 436 8.47 -15.70 -16.87
N PHE A 437 8.85 -14.96 -15.82
CA PHE A 437 9.74 -15.48 -14.78
C PHE A 437 9.08 -16.49 -13.84
N TYR A 438 7.76 -16.47 -13.71
CA TYR A 438 6.97 -17.44 -12.95
C TYR A 438 6.76 -18.76 -13.73
N SER A 439 6.98 -18.77 -15.05
CA SER A 439 6.76 -19.95 -15.90
C SER A 439 7.48 -21.24 -15.45
N PRO A 440 8.71 -21.21 -14.88
CA PRO A 440 9.34 -22.44 -14.39
C PRO A 440 8.66 -22.96 -13.12
N TYR A 441 8.20 -22.07 -12.22
CA TYR A 441 7.41 -22.49 -11.05
C TYR A 441 6.07 -23.09 -11.48
N ALA A 442 5.39 -22.45 -12.43
CA ALA A 442 4.19 -22.98 -13.06
C ALA A 442 4.42 -24.38 -13.66
N LEU A 443 5.58 -24.62 -14.29
CA LEU A 443 5.95 -25.95 -14.78
C LEU A 443 6.14 -26.96 -13.64
N LEU A 444 6.85 -26.58 -12.57
CA LEU A 444 7.01 -27.42 -11.39
C LEU A 444 5.64 -27.83 -10.84
N ARG A 445 4.71 -26.87 -10.71
CA ARG A 445 3.33 -27.11 -10.28
C ARG A 445 2.60 -28.05 -11.25
N ALA A 446 2.76 -27.86 -12.55
CA ALA A 446 2.14 -28.71 -13.57
C ALA A 446 2.60 -30.18 -13.50
N ILE A 447 3.81 -30.45 -13.01
CA ILE A 447 4.34 -31.82 -12.81
C ILE A 447 4.09 -32.35 -11.39
N GLY A 448 3.26 -31.70 -10.58
CA GLY A 448 2.85 -32.16 -9.26
C GLY A 448 3.73 -31.69 -8.09
N PHE A 449 4.60 -30.70 -8.29
CA PHE A 449 5.38 -30.11 -7.19
C PHE A 449 4.46 -29.47 -6.14
N THR A 450 4.71 -29.79 -4.87
CA THR A 450 4.06 -29.17 -3.71
C THR A 450 5.04 -28.24 -3.03
N ASP A 451 4.70 -26.95 -2.93
CA ASP A 451 5.55 -25.95 -2.30
C ASP A 451 5.34 -25.94 -0.78
N ALA A 452 6.38 -25.60 -0.04
CA ALA A 452 6.31 -25.39 1.40
C ALA A 452 6.02 -23.92 1.70
N PHE A 453 5.28 -23.64 2.77
CA PHE A 453 4.99 -22.29 3.22
C PHE A 453 5.84 -21.96 4.44
N PHE A 454 6.49 -20.79 4.42
CA PHE A 454 7.30 -20.32 5.54
C PHE A 454 6.51 -19.31 6.35
N LEU A 455 6.40 -19.53 7.66
CA LEU A 455 5.87 -18.57 8.63
C LEU A 455 4.48 -17.99 8.30
N GLY A 456 3.61 -18.75 7.63
CA GLY A 456 2.23 -18.34 7.35
C GLY A 456 2.06 -17.38 6.16
N LYS A 457 3.12 -17.20 5.36
CA LYS A 457 3.04 -16.43 4.12
C LYS A 457 2.01 -17.00 3.15
N VAL A 458 1.44 -16.10 2.35
CA VAL A 458 0.56 -16.39 1.22
C VAL A 458 1.25 -17.15 0.08
N THR A 459 2.53 -16.89 -0.11
CA THR A 459 3.34 -17.48 -1.18
C THR A 459 4.18 -18.62 -0.66
N GLY A 460 4.33 -19.65 -1.49
CA GLY A 460 5.27 -20.73 -1.21
C GLY A 460 6.73 -20.24 -1.22
N ILE A 461 7.63 -20.99 -0.58
CA ILE A 461 9.06 -20.69 -0.48
C ILE A 461 9.66 -20.59 -1.88
N ILE A 462 9.41 -21.59 -2.72
CA ILE A 462 9.95 -21.63 -4.09
C ILE A 462 9.21 -20.63 -4.98
N GLU A 463 7.90 -20.48 -4.81
CA GLU A 463 7.10 -19.47 -5.52
C GLU A 463 7.65 -18.05 -5.31
N SER A 464 7.91 -17.67 -4.06
CA SER A 464 8.43 -16.35 -3.69
C SER A 464 9.78 -16.07 -4.36
N LEU A 465 10.64 -17.09 -4.47
CA LEU A 465 11.91 -16.97 -5.20
C LEU A 465 11.68 -16.62 -6.67
N PHE A 466 10.76 -17.29 -7.36
CA PHE A 466 10.48 -17.02 -8.78
C PHE A 466 9.84 -15.64 -9.01
N ILE A 467 8.94 -15.21 -8.12
CA ILE A 467 8.34 -13.87 -8.17
C ILE A 467 9.42 -12.78 -8.02
N LYS A 468 10.38 -12.96 -7.11
CA LYS A 468 11.41 -11.94 -6.82
C LYS A 468 12.62 -11.99 -7.75
N THR A 469 12.86 -13.11 -8.43
CA THR A 469 13.97 -13.29 -9.36
C THR A 469 14.12 -12.15 -10.37
N PRO A 470 13.06 -11.69 -11.10
CA PRO A 470 13.20 -10.58 -12.04
C PRO A 470 13.69 -9.28 -11.37
N PHE A 471 13.33 -9.04 -10.10
CA PHE A 471 13.74 -7.85 -9.37
C PHE A 471 15.22 -7.92 -8.97
N ILE A 472 15.68 -9.09 -8.53
CA ILE A 472 17.09 -9.37 -8.22
C ILE A 472 17.97 -9.25 -9.47
N LEU A 473 17.49 -9.76 -10.60
CA LEU A 473 18.18 -9.62 -11.89
C LEU A 473 18.22 -8.16 -12.36
N ALA A 474 17.18 -7.37 -12.07
CA ALA A 474 17.18 -5.95 -12.37
C ALA A 474 18.22 -5.18 -11.53
N ASP A 475 18.38 -5.49 -10.24
CA ASP A 475 19.46 -4.92 -9.41
C ASP A 475 20.84 -5.24 -9.99
N LEU A 476 21.06 -6.47 -10.45
CA LEU A 476 22.28 -6.87 -11.16
C LEU A 476 22.46 -6.09 -12.46
N ALA A 477 21.38 -5.88 -13.22
CA ALA A 477 21.42 -5.05 -14.42
C ALA A 477 21.84 -3.61 -14.08
N VAL A 478 21.25 -3.00 -13.05
CA VAL A 478 21.63 -1.65 -12.59
C VAL A 478 23.11 -1.59 -12.24
N TYR A 479 23.65 -2.57 -11.52
CA TYR A 479 25.09 -2.67 -11.22
C TYR A 479 25.94 -2.59 -12.49
N PHE A 480 25.65 -3.41 -13.51
CA PHE A 480 26.41 -3.42 -14.75
C PHE A 480 26.20 -2.17 -15.62
N ILE A 481 24.98 -1.61 -15.63
CA ILE A 481 24.66 -0.37 -16.35
C ILE A 481 25.42 0.80 -15.72
N LEU A 482 25.45 0.90 -14.39
CA LEU A 482 26.26 1.91 -13.69
C LEU A 482 27.73 1.79 -14.05
N ALA A 483 28.26 0.56 -14.02
CA ALA A 483 29.66 0.35 -14.40
C ALA A 483 29.89 0.81 -15.85
N ARG A 484 28.93 0.58 -16.75
CA ARG A 484 29.04 1.02 -18.13
C ARG A 484 28.96 2.53 -18.31
N ILE A 485 28.05 3.23 -17.63
CA ILE A 485 27.92 4.69 -17.66
C ILE A 485 29.22 5.34 -17.16
N LEU A 486 29.81 4.81 -16.10
CA LEU A 486 31.01 5.34 -15.47
C LEU A 486 32.31 4.96 -16.20
N ARG A 487 32.22 4.27 -17.34
CA ARG A 487 33.38 3.88 -18.15
C ARG A 487 33.93 5.11 -18.86
N GLY A 488 35.20 5.43 -18.60
CA GLY A 488 35.89 6.58 -19.18
C GLY A 488 36.01 7.75 -18.21
N GLU A 489 35.09 7.86 -17.25
CA GLU A 489 35.13 8.89 -16.19
C GLU A 489 36.05 8.51 -15.02
N THR A 490 36.27 7.20 -14.82
CA THR A 490 37.02 6.66 -13.67
C THR A 490 37.90 5.48 -14.05
N SER A 491 38.86 5.13 -13.18
CA SER A 491 39.62 3.89 -13.29
C SER A 491 38.71 2.67 -13.17
N ASP A 492 39.10 1.53 -13.77
CA ASP A 492 38.31 0.30 -13.73
C ASP A 492 37.93 -0.12 -12.30
N SER A 493 38.86 0.00 -11.35
CA SER A 493 38.62 -0.33 -9.93
C SER A 493 37.57 0.59 -9.26
N ARG A 494 37.62 1.90 -9.53
CA ARG A 494 36.69 2.88 -8.97
C ARG A 494 35.30 2.74 -9.56
N ARG A 495 35.22 2.49 -10.86
CA ARG A 495 33.96 2.21 -11.57
C ARG A 495 33.17 1.09 -10.92
N TRP A 496 33.83 -0.04 -10.68
CA TRP A 496 33.19 -1.19 -10.03
C TRP A 496 32.79 -0.91 -8.58
N PHE A 497 33.57 -0.12 -7.86
CA PHE A 497 33.20 0.34 -6.52
C PHE A 497 31.94 1.18 -6.49
N TYR A 498 31.82 2.18 -7.36
CA TYR A 498 30.62 3.01 -7.40
C TYR A 498 29.37 2.19 -7.76
N SER A 499 29.49 1.21 -8.66
CA SER A 499 28.42 0.23 -8.90
C SER A 499 28.11 -0.63 -7.68
N MET A 500 29.12 -1.03 -6.89
CA MET A 500 28.92 -1.76 -5.65
C MET A 500 28.21 -0.94 -4.58
N VAL A 501 28.43 0.38 -4.51
CA VAL A 501 27.70 1.25 -3.57
C VAL A 501 26.19 1.11 -3.75
N TYR A 502 25.71 0.98 -5.00
CA TYR A 502 24.30 0.67 -5.26
C TYR A 502 23.97 -0.79 -4.95
N PHE A 503 24.77 -1.74 -5.45
CA PHE A 503 24.39 -3.16 -5.38
C PHE A 503 24.41 -3.73 -3.95
N LEU A 504 25.31 -3.23 -3.10
CA LEU A 504 25.37 -3.55 -1.67
C LEU A 504 24.60 -2.54 -0.81
N ASN A 505 23.84 -1.65 -1.43
CA ASN A 505 23.01 -0.72 -0.70
C ASN A 505 21.92 -1.49 0.10
N PRO A 506 21.76 -1.24 1.41
CA PRO A 506 20.77 -1.95 2.22
C PRO A 506 19.35 -1.85 1.69
N LEU A 507 18.95 -0.67 1.20
CA LEU A 507 17.63 -0.47 0.61
C LEU A 507 17.46 -1.30 -0.68
N ALA A 508 18.47 -1.34 -1.56
CA ALA A 508 18.39 -2.15 -2.78
C ALA A 508 18.26 -3.65 -2.47
N ILE A 509 19.07 -4.17 -1.53
CA ILE A 509 18.99 -5.57 -1.08
C ILE A 509 17.60 -5.86 -0.50
N PHE A 510 17.11 -4.94 0.35
CA PHE A 510 15.82 -5.07 1.00
C PHE A 510 14.68 -5.11 -0.01
N LEU A 511 14.62 -4.18 -0.96
CA LEU A 511 13.51 -4.09 -1.90
C LEU A 511 13.40 -5.32 -2.81
N SER A 512 14.50 -5.78 -3.40
CA SER A 512 14.46 -6.90 -4.35
C SER A 512 14.47 -8.27 -3.66
N GLY A 513 15.33 -8.46 -2.65
CA GLY A 513 15.46 -9.73 -1.94
C GLY A 513 14.44 -9.91 -0.82
N VAL A 514 14.22 -8.86 -0.02
CA VAL A 514 13.41 -8.98 1.21
C VAL A 514 11.93 -8.72 0.97
N TRP A 515 11.60 -7.56 0.42
CA TRP A 515 10.24 -7.09 0.19
C TRP A 515 9.59 -7.81 -0.99
N GLY A 516 10.23 -7.75 -2.16
CA GLY A 516 9.64 -8.15 -3.43
C GLY A 516 9.03 -6.99 -4.21
N MET A 517 9.65 -5.81 -4.15
CA MET A 517 9.25 -4.64 -4.94
C MET A 517 9.99 -4.56 -6.27
N PHE A 518 9.27 -4.13 -7.30
CA PHE A 518 9.76 -4.10 -8.69
C PHE A 518 10.50 -2.82 -9.10
N ASP A 519 10.77 -1.89 -8.17
CA ASP A 519 11.42 -0.60 -8.46
C ASP A 519 12.75 -0.73 -9.21
N ALA A 520 13.52 -1.79 -8.93
CA ALA A 520 14.77 -2.08 -9.62
C ALA A 520 14.58 -2.29 -11.13
N VAL A 521 13.44 -2.85 -11.57
CA VAL A 521 13.11 -3.05 -13.00
C VAL A 521 12.94 -1.70 -13.69
N ALA A 522 12.15 -0.82 -13.09
CA ALA A 522 11.91 0.52 -13.61
C ALA A 522 13.23 1.32 -13.67
N LEU A 523 14.07 1.19 -12.65
CA LEU A 523 15.35 1.85 -12.55
C LEU A 523 16.38 1.32 -13.56
N ALA A 524 16.41 0.00 -13.81
CA ALA A 524 17.24 -0.59 -14.84
C ALA A 524 16.91 -0.02 -16.22
N PHE A 525 15.62 0.11 -16.56
CA PHE A 525 15.18 0.76 -17.79
C PHE A 525 15.54 2.25 -17.81
N PHE A 526 15.36 2.96 -16.70
CA PHE A 526 15.71 4.38 -16.58
C PHE A 526 17.20 4.62 -16.86
N LEU A 527 18.09 3.89 -16.20
CA LEU A 527 19.53 4.03 -16.38
C LEU A 527 19.99 3.51 -17.74
N THR A 528 19.32 2.52 -18.32
CA THR A 528 19.58 2.11 -19.71
C THR A 528 19.21 3.24 -20.69
N GLY A 529 18.12 3.96 -20.42
CA GLY A 529 17.75 5.18 -21.13
C GLY A 529 18.83 6.26 -21.07
N LEU A 530 19.37 6.52 -19.87
CA LEU A 530 20.47 7.46 -19.67
C LEU A 530 21.75 7.00 -20.37
N MET A 531 22.12 5.73 -20.23
CA MET A 531 23.27 5.15 -20.91
C MET A 531 23.16 5.31 -22.43
N PHE A 532 22.02 4.98 -23.04
CA PHE A 532 21.83 5.16 -24.47
C PHE A 532 21.79 6.62 -24.89
N TYR A 533 21.31 7.51 -24.02
CA TYR A 533 21.38 8.94 -24.26
C TYR A 533 22.83 9.42 -24.38
N LEU A 534 23.67 9.03 -23.40
CA LEU A 534 25.09 9.36 -23.35
C LEU A 534 25.90 8.70 -24.50
N GLU A 535 25.44 7.55 -24.99
CA GLU A 535 26.02 6.86 -26.15
C GLU A 535 25.47 7.36 -27.51
N ASP A 536 24.78 8.50 -27.56
CA ASP A 536 24.19 9.08 -28.77
C ASP A 536 23.17 8.16 -29.50
N LYS A 537 22.41 7.36 -28.75
CA LYS A 537 21.38 6.43 -29.24
C LYS A 537 19.97 6.82 -28.77
N PRO A 538 19.41 7.94 -29.25
CA PRO A 538 18.20 8.53 -28.67
C PRO A 538 16.92 7.74 -28.90
N VAL A 539 16.81 6.95 -29.97
CA VAL A 539 15.65 6.06 -30.16
C VAL A 539 15.64 4.92 -29.13
N ALA A 540 16.81 4.34 -28.85
CA ALA A 540 16.93 3.34 -27.80
C ALA A 540 16.73 3.96 -26.40
N SER A 541 17.18 5.21 -26.23
CA SER A 541 16.98 5.99 -25.01
C SER A 541 15.49 6.28 -24.76
N SER A 542 14.74 6.79 -25.75
CA SER A 542 13.31 7.06 -25.61
C SER A 542 12.52 5.79 -25.30
N PHE A 543 12.82 4.70 -25.99
CA PHE A 543 12.17 3.41 -25.74
C PHE A 543 12.45 2.91 -24.31
N SER A 544 13.69 3.03 -23.83
CA SER A 544 14.04 2.59 -22.48
C SER A 544 13.39 3.48 -21.39
N TYR A 545 13.36 4.79 -21.57
CA TYR A 545 12.63 5.68 -20.66
C TYR A 545 11.12 5.46 -20.70
N ALA A 546 10.57 5.12 -21.86
CA ALA A 546 9.17 4.73 -21.97
C ALA A 546 8.87 3.43 -21.22
N LEU A 547 9.71 2.40 -21.35
CA LEU A 547 9.57 1.17 -20.57
C LEU A 547 9.70 1.44 -19.07
N SER A 548 10.62 2.32 -18.66
CA SER A 548 10.75 2.77 -17.28
C SER A 548 9.46 3.44 -16.80
N GLY A 549 8.93 4.39 -17.57
CA GLY A 549 7.69 5.11 -17.31
C GLY A 549 6.46 4.21 -17.23
N LEU A 550 6.38 3.23 -18.13
CA LEU A 550 5.36 2.19 -18.13
C LEU A 550 5.44 1.35 -16.86
N THR A 551 6.66 1.08 -16.36
CA THR A 551 6.89 0.36 -15.10
C THR A 551 6.47 1.21 -13.89
N LYS A 552 6.93 2.47 -13.85
CA LYS A 552 6.53 3.51 -12.89
C LYS A 552 6.59 4.87 -13.56
N VAL A 553 5.54 5.67 -13.40
CA VAL A 553 5.31 6.95 -14.10
C VAL A 553 6.54 7.89 -14.08
N TYR A 554 7.31 7.91 -12.98
CA TYR A 554 8.51 8.73 -12.86
C TYR A 554 9.57 8.45 -13.92
N GLY A 555 9.63 7.24 -14.47
CA GLY A 555 10.54 6.88 -15.56
C GLY A 555 10.38 7.74 -16.81
N PHE A 556 9.18 8.31 -17.04
CA PHE A 556 8.94 9.21 -18.16
C PHE A 556 9.71 10.53 -18.07
N MET A 557 10.20 10.93 -16.88
CA MET A 557 11.00 12.16 -16.75
C MET A 557 12.26 12.14 -17.64
N GLY A 558 12.77 10.94 -17.94
CA GLY A 558 13.89 10.78 -18.85
C GLY A 558 13.60 11.24 -20.28
N LEU A 559 12.34 11.19 -20.73
CA LEU A 559 11.95 11.64 -22.07
C LEU A 559 12.22 13.13 -22.30
N LEU A 560 12.26 13.97 -21.25
CA LEU A 560 12.63 15.38 -21.38
C LEU A 560 14.04 15.53 -21.97
N THR A 561 14.99 14.71 -21.52
CA THR A 561 16.37 14.75 -22.03
C THR A 561 16.44 14.36 -23.50
N VAL A 562 15.61 13.41 -23.92
CA VAL A 562 15.53 13.00 -25.32
C VAL A 562 14.83 14.06 -26.17
N PHE A 563 13.82 14.72 -25.61
CA PHE A 563 13.10 15.82 -26.26
C PHE A 563 14.01 17.01 -26.58
N THR A 564 14.98 17.34 -25.74
CA THR A 564 15.93 18.44 -26.04
C THR A 564 16.76 18.14 -27.28
N ARG A 565 17.12 16.86 -27.46
CA ARG A 565 17.83 16.40 -28.64
C ARG A 565 16.95 16.46 -29.88
N LEU A 566 15.66 16.12 -29.78
CA LEU A 566 14.69 16.31 -30.86
C LEU A 566 14.67 17.74 -31.38
N LEU A 567 14.62 18.73 -30.46
CA LEU A 567 14.57 20.14 -30.83
C LEU A 567 15.84 20.60 -31.54
N ARG A 568 17.00 20.09 -31.14
CA ARG A 568 18.31 20.48 -31.68
C ARG A 568 18.75 19.69 -32.91
N TRP A 569 18.13 18.54 -33.19
CA TRP A 569 18.54 17.73 -34.34
C TRP A 569 18.18 18.44 -35.65
N GLU A 570 18.96 18.28 -36.70
CA GLU A 570 18.59 18.75 -38.04
C GLU A 570 18.03 17.63 -38.94
N LYS A 571 18.20 16.36 -38.54
CA LYS A 571 17.83 15.20 -39.35
C LYS A 571 16.36 14.83 -39.18
N TRP A 572 15.50 15.31 -40.07
CA TRP A 572 14.03 15.12 -40.00
C TRP A 572 13.59 13.65 -39.90
N ARG A 573 14.27 12.71 -40.57
CA ARG A 573 13.93 11.27 -40.49
C ARG A 573 14.05 10.73 -39.07
N GLU A 574 15.16 11.04 -38.40
CA GLU A 574 15.43 10.60 -37.04
C GLU A 574 14.47 11.28 -36.06
N LYS A 575 14.10 12.55 -36.32
CA LYS A 575 13.04 13.23 -35.58
C LYS A 575 11.69 12.53 -35.68
N ILE A 576 11.28 12.14 -36.89
CA ILE A 576 10.01 11.42 -37.09
C ILE A 576 10.04 10.08 -36.35
N ILE A 577 11.12 9.29 -36.48
CA ILE A 577 11.24 8.01 -35.76
C ILE A 577 11.14 8.23 -34.25
N LEU A 578 11.76 9.27 -33.74
CA LEU A 578 11.77 9.56 -32.31
C LEU A 578 10.42 10.11 -31.82
N LEU A 579 9.74 10.95 -32.61
CA LEU A 579 8.35 11.35 -32.35
C LEU A 579 7.42 10.12 -32.35
N LEU A 580 7.54 9.24 -33.36
CA LEU A 580 6.78 7.99 -33.41
C LEU A 580 7.12 7.06 -32.23
N SER A 581 8.36 7.05 -31.75
CA SER A 581 8.75 6.28 -30.56
C SER A 581 8.09 6.85 -29.29
N ILE A 582 8.08 8.17 -29.11
CA ILE A 582 7.44 8.83 -27.96
C ILE A 582 5.92 8.65 -28.05
N SER A 583 5.30 9.02 -29.18
CA SER A 583 3.87 8.89 -29.42
C SER A 583 3.41 7.44 -29.36
N GLY A 584 4.16 6.50 -29.93
CA GLY A 584 3.88 5.07 -29.86
C GLY A 584 3.99 4.52 -28.44
N SER A 585 4.94 5.03 -27.65
CA SER A 585 5.04 4.69 -26.23
C SER A 585 3.84 5.23 -25.44
N LEU A 586 3.43 6.48 -25.69
CA LEU A 586 2.24 7.07 -25.08
C LEU A 586 0.97 6.33 -25.51
N ALA A 587 0.85 5.97 -26.78
CA ALA A 587 -0.26 5.17 -27.29
C ALA A 587 -0.27 3.75 -26.69
N LEU A 588 0.91 3.15 -26.44
CA LEU A 588 1.02 1.88 -25.75
C LEU A 588 0.59 2.00 -24.29
N ILE A 589 0.87 3.11 -23.60
CA ILE A 589 0.26 3.40 -22.28
C ILE A 589 -1.26 3.45 -22.44
N SER A 590 -1.77 4.25 -23.37
CA SER A 590 -3.22 4.35 -23.58
C SER A 590 -3.87 3.02 -23.93
N TYR A 591 -3.17 2.13 -24.64
CA TYR A 591 -3.69 0.82 -25.03
C TYR A 591 -3.58 -0.23 -23.91
N LEU A 592 -2.42 -0.32 -23.24
CA LEU A 592 -2.20 -1.32 -22.19
C LEU A 592 -3.00 -1.01 -20.92
N PHE A 593 -3.21 0.26 -20.62
CA PHE A 593 -3.87 0.67 -19.39
C PHE A 593 -5.38 0.82 -19.57
N MET A 594 -5.87 0.97 -20.81
CA MET A 594 -7.18 1.61 -21.02
C MET A 594 -7.96 0.92 -22.13
N ASN A 595 -8.92 0.09 -21.73
CA ASN A 595 -9.89 -0.46 -22.67
C ASN A 595 -10.80 0.67 -23.20
N LYS A 596 -10.85 1.83 -22.51
CA LYS A 596 -11.64 3.02 -22.91
C LYS A 596 -10.87 4.32 -22.63
N THR A 597 -10.96 5.30 -23.54
CA THR A 597 -10.37 6.65 -23.36
C THR A 597 -10.87 7.37 -22.09
N ARG A 598 -12.07 7.03 -21.59
CA ARG A 598 -12.64 7.54 -20.32
C ARG A 598 -11.74 7.20 -19.13
N GLU A 599 -11.09 6.04 -19.13
CA GLU A 599 -10.20 5.60 -18.04
C GLU A 599 -8.92 6.45 -17.98
N PHE A 600 -8.46 7.05 -19.09
CA PHE A 600 -7.32 7.99 -19.09
C PHE A 600 -7.63 9.26 -18.33
N THR A 601 -8.79 9.83 -18.61
CA THR A 601 -9.24 11.01 -17.91
C THR A 601 -9.38 10.71 -16.42
N TRP A 602 -9.95 9.55 -16.06
CA TRP A 602 -10.03 9.12 -14.67
C TRP A 602 -8.67 8.87 -14.03
N PHE A 603 -7.72 8.24 -14.72
CA PHE A 603 -6.35 8.08 -14.24
C PHE A 603 -5.70 9.43 -13.90
N VAL A 604 -5.79 10.41 -14.81
CA VAL A 604 -5.22 11.74 -14.58
C VAL A 604 -5.97 12.44 -13.46
N VAL A 605 -7.29 12.35 -13.44
CA VAL A 605 -8.14 12.92 -12.39
C VAL A 605 -7.82 12.28 -11.04
N ASP A 606 -7.63 10.97 -10.95
CA ASP A 606 -7.31 10.25 -9.72
C ASP A 606 -5.88 10.51 -9.25
N PHE A 607 -4.94 10.67 -10.18
CA PHE A 607 -3.61 11.18 -9.85
C PHE A 607 -3.68 12.58 -9.23
N LEU A 608 -4.44 13.50 -9.83
CA LEU A 608 -4.63 14.85 -9.31
C LEU A 608 -5.47 14.86 -8.02
N ARG A 609 -6.45 13.96 -7.89
CA ARG A 609 -7.38 13.80 -6.77
C ARG A 609 -6.85 12.90 -5.66
N ASN A 610 -5.61 12.44 -5.76
CA ASN A 610 -4.97 11.69 -4.68
C ASN A 610 -5.49 10.24 -4.49
N ARG A 611 -6.06 9.64 -5.53
CA ARG A 611 -6.63 8.28 -5.50
C ARG A 611 -5.78 7.25 -6.25
N PHE A 612 -4.66 7.69 -6.84
CA PHE A 612 -3.81 6.79 -7.59
C PHE A 612 -3.02 5.86 -6.65
N GLY A 613 -3.29 4.55 -6.74
CA GLY A 613 -2.49 3.49 -6.12
C GLY A 613 -3.14 2.72 -4.96
N MET A 614 -4.27 3.17 -4.40
CA MET A 614 -5.18 2.41 -3.53
C MET A 614 -6.54 3.11 -3.58
N GLY A 615 -7.64 2.38 -3.43
CA GLY A 615 -9.01 2.91 -3.44
C GLY A 615 -9.28 4.07 -2.50
N THR A 616 -10.55 4.44 -2.35
CA THR A 616 -11.07 5.69 -1.76
C THR A 616 -10.75 5.96 -0.28
N GLU A 617 -9.87 5.21 0.36
CA GLU A 617 -9.58 5.36 1.79
C GLU A 617 -8.80 6.64 2.14
N THR A 618 -9.14 7.14 3.32
CA THR A 618 -8.85 8.44 3.94
C THR A 618 -7.35 8.77 4.09
N PRO A 619 -7.01 10.07 4.30
CA PRO A 619 -5.65 10.61 4.12
C PRO A 619 -4.59 10.20 5.17
N TYR A 620 -4.91 9.30 6.09
CA TYR A 620 -4.08 9.02 7.27
C TYR A 620 -3.20 7.77 7.10
N ILE A 621 -2.42 7.70 6.03
CA ILE A 621 -1.33 6.72 5.96
C ILE A 621 -0.03 7.49 6.19
N GLY A 622 0.70 7.12 7.24
CA GLY A 622 2.04 7.62 7.54
C GLY A 622 2.93 7.48 6.31
N SER A 623 3.11 8.58 5.58
CA SER A 623 3.99 8.64 4.42
C SER A 623 5.33 9.22 4.83
N HIS A 624 6.36 8.98 4.03
CA HIS A 624 7.71 9.51 4.26
C HIS A 624 7.91 10.93 3.72
N SER A 625 6.80 11.60 3.38
CA SER A 625 6.85 12.95 2.84
C SER A 625 6.96 14.00 3.94
N LEU A 626 7.48 15.18 3.59
CA LEU A 626 7.42 16.38 4.43
C LEU A 626 5.98 16.72 4.84
N LEU A 627 4.99 16.32 4.05
CA LEU A 627 3.59 16.55 4.40
C LEU A 627 3.15 15.73 5.61
N SER A 628 3.53 14.46 5.69
CA SER A 628 3.19 13.67 6.89
C SER A 628 3.78 14.35 8.14
N TYR A 629 4.98 14.91 8.03
CA TYR A 629 5.57 15.75 9.08
C TYR A 629 4.70 16.98 9.42
N LEU A 630 4.27 17.76 8.42
CA LEU A 630 3.46 18.96 8.64
C LEU A 630 2.07 18.64 9.20
N SER A 631 1.41 17.59 8.68
CA SER A 631 0.08 17.17 9.12
C SER A 631 0.06 16.76 10.59
N MET A 632 1.13 16.12 11.07
CA MET A 632 1.29 15.75 12.48
C MET A 632 1.52 16.96 13.38
N GLN A 633 2.06 18.06 12.86
CA GLN A 633 2.16 19.35 13.56
C GLN A 633 0.83 20.13 13.53
N GLY A 634 -0.27 19.50 13.10
CA GLY A 634 -1.57 20.14 12.94
C GLY A 634 -1.71 20.94 11.64
N VAL A 635 -0.72 20.91 10.75
CA VAL A 635 -0.76 21.59 9.45
C VAL A 635 -1.24 20.62 8.38
N SER A 636 -2.55 20.45 8.26
CA SER A 636 -3.17 19.65 7.20
C SER A 636 -3.22 20.46 5.89
N LEU A 637 -2.30 20.18 4.96
CA LEU A 637 -2.41 20.70 3.60
C LEU A 637 -3.25 19.73 2.74
N ASP A 638 -4.11 20.27 1.88
CA ASP A 638 -4.85 19.46 0.92
C ASP A 638 -3.87 18.76 -0.03
N ALA A 639 -3.89 17.43 -0.03
CA ALA A 639 -3.01 16.60 -0.87
C ALA A 639 -3.12 16.93 -2.37
N ARG A 640 -4.29 17.41 -2.82
CA ARG A 640 -4.49 17.86 -4.22
C ARG A 640 -3.62 19.07 -4.53
N LEU A 641 -3.56 20.05 -3.62
CA LEU A 641 -2.73 21.24 -3.80
C LEU A 641 -1.24 20.87 -3.87
N LEU A 642 -0.82 19.83 -3.15
CA LEU A 642 0.54 19.35 -3.16
C LEU A 642 0.89 18.59 -4.44
N ASN A 643 0.00 17.72 -4.93
CA ASN A 643 0.19 17.07 -6.23
C ASN A 643 0.20 18.11 -7.37
N ILE A 644 -0.66 19.13 -7.30
CA ILE A 644 -0.60 20.28 -8.23
C ILE A 644 0.74 21.00 -8.09
N SER A 645 1.20 21.29 -6.87
CA SER A 645 2.48 21.95 -6.62
C SER A 645 3.65 21.13 -7.13
N LEU A 646 3.60 19.81 -7.00
CA LEU A 646 4.57 18.88 -7.56
C LEU A 646 4.61 18.96 -9.08
N VAL A 647 3.45 18.85 -9.75
CA VAL A 647 3.34 18.94 -11.21
C VAL A 647 3.85 20.29 -11.70
N VAL A 648 3.46 21.38 -11.04
CA VAL A 648 3.92 22.74 -11.36
C VAL A 648 5.43 22.86 -11.16
N LEU A 649 5.97 22.43 -10.02
CA LEU A 649 7.40 22.55 -9.71
C LEU A 649 8.24 21.73 -10.68
N VAL A 650 7.90 20.46 -10.91
CA VAL A 650 8.59 19.60 -11.87
C VAL A 650 8.43 20.14 -13.29
N GLY A 651 7.27 20.69 -13.64
CA GLY A 651 7.03 21.36 -14.92
C GLY A 651 7.92 22.59 -15.13
N VAL A 652 8.01 23.47 -14.12
CA VAL A 652 8.88 24.66 -14.14
C VAL A 652 10.35 24.26 -14.24
N LEU A 653 10.80 23.28 -13.45
CA LEU A 653 12.16 22.73 -13.55
C LEU A 653 12.41 22.18 -14.96
N SER A 654 11.46 21.44 -15.53
CA SER A 654 11.58 20.85 -16.86
C SER A 654 11.71 21.93 -17.94
N VAL A 655 10.90 22.99 -17.88
CA VAL A 655 10.99 24.14 -18.80
C VAL A 655 12.32 24.88 -18.65
N TYR A 656 12.76 25.13 -17.41
CA TYR A 656 14.04 25.78 -17.14
C TYR A 656 15.21 25.01 -17.75
N PHE A 657 15.32 23.70 -17.48
CA PHE A 657 16.37 22.86 -18.03
C PHE A 657 16.25 22.70 -19.54
N LEU A 658 15.04 22.60 -20.09
CA LEU A 658 14.81 22.58 -21.52
C LEU A 658 15.38 23.84 -22.21
N ILE A 659 15.05 25.03 -21.71
CA ILE A 659 15.58 26.31 -22.24
C ILE A 659 17.10 26.36 -22.12
N LYS A 660 17.65 25.95 -20.95
CA LYS A 660 19.10 25.88 -20.73
C LYS A 660 19.77 24.95 -21.75
N TRP A 661 19.23 23.76 -21.96
CA TRP A 661 19.77 22.73 -22.85
C TRP A 661 19.61 23.06 -24.33
N ILE A 662 18.58 23.81 -24.72
CA ILE A 662 18.48 24.35 -26.09
C ILE A 662 19.64 25.31 -26.36
N LYS A 663 19.99 26.18 -25.40
CA LYS A 663 21.03 27.20 -25.55
C LYS A 663 22.45 26.63 -25.45
N THR A 664 22.72 25.83 -24.43
CA THR A 664 24.08 25.39 -24.05
C THR A 664 24.37 23.94 -24.42
N GLY A 665 23.32 23.17 -24.67
CA GLY A 665 23.39 21.73 -24.78
C GLY A 665 23.19 21.00 -23.45
N PRO A 666 22.75 19.74 -23.51
CA PRO A 666 22.52 18.91 -22.33
C PRO A 666 23.82 18.24 -21.89
N GLU A 667 24.52 18.87 -20.96
CA GLU A 667 25.70 18.26 -20.32
C GLU A 667 25.27 17.15 -19.34
N PRO A 668 26.00 16.03 -19.23
CA PRO A 668 25.64 14.92 -18.34
C PRO A 668 25.38 15.37 -16.90
N GLU A 669 26.22 16.27 -16.40
CA GLU A 669 26.09 16.83 -15.06
C GLU A 669 24.77 17.58 -14.87
N SER A 670 24.37 18.39 -15.85
CA SER A 670 23.12 19.15 -15.82
C SER A 670 21.88 18.25 -15.91
N ILE A 671 21.97 17.13 -16.64
CA ILE A 671 20.93 16.10 -16.70
C ILE A 671 20.72 15.44 -15.34
N LEU A 672 21.82 15.01 -14.72
CA LEU A 672 21.79 14.38 -13.41
C LEU A 672 21.25 15.35 -12.35
N LEU A 673 21.65 16.63 -12.42
CA LEU A 673 21.11 17.67 -11.57
C LEU A 673 19.60 17.81 -11.72
N TYR A 674 19.08 17.86 -12.96
CA TYR A 674 17.63 17.89 -13.20
C TYR A 674 16.94 16.70 -12.52
N TYR A 675 17.45 15.48 -12.68
CA TYR A 675 16.87 14.30 -12.05
C TYR A 675 16.91 14.37 -10.52
N ILE A 676 18.01 14.82 -9.92
CA ILE A 676 18.11 15.00 -8.46
C ILE A 676 17.05 15.98 -7.96
N LEU A 677 16.89 17.12 -8.64
CA LEU A 677 15.90 18.14 -8.29
C LEU A 677 14.46 17.61 -8.47
N ALA A 678 14.18 16.91 -9.56
CA ALA A 678 12.86 16.34 -9.85
C ALA A 678 12.47 15.24 -8.85
N PHE A 679 13.38 14.30 -8.55
CA PHE A 679 13.15 13.28 -7.53
C PHE A 679 12.98 13.90 -6.14
N THR A 680 13.77 14.92 -5.81
CA THR A 680 13.60 15.58 -4.51
C THR A 680 12.28 16.32 -4.42
N ALA A 681 11.88 17.06 -5.46
CA ALA A 681 10.57 17.69 -5.53
C ALA A 681 9.46 16.65 -5.32
N PHE A 682 9.58 15.49 -5.97
CA PHE A 682 8.69 14.36 -5.77
C PHE A 682 8.66 13.89 -4.31
N TYR A 683 9.81 13.65 -3.68
CA TYR A 683 9.86 13.18 -2.29
C TYR A 683 9.29 14.18 -1.27
N GLN A 684 9.38 15.49 -1.55
CA GLN A 684 8.91 16.52 -0.64
C GLN A 684 7.41 16.83 -0.81
N LEU A 685 6.91 16.78 -2.05
CA LEU A 685 5.57 17.25 -2.39
C LEU A 685 4.58 16.13 -2.67
N PHE A 686 5.03 14.93 -3.04
CA PHE A 686 4.12 13.82 -3.22
C PHE A 686 3.61 13.35 -1.86
N TYR A 687 2.30 13.37 -1.68
CA TYR A 687 1.66 13.08 -0.40
C TYR A 687 1.92 11.66 0.13
N ARG A 688 2.32 10.72 -0.73
CA ARG A 688 2.48 9.30 -0.41
C ARG A 688 3.79 8.78 -0.95
N VAL A 689 4.88 9.21 -0.33
CA VAL A 689 6.20 8.67 -0.62
C VAL A 689 6.40 7.44 0.24
N TYR A 690 6.42 6.28 -0.40
CA TYR A 690 6.94 5.05 0.19
C TYR A 690 8.46 5.06 0.07
N GLU A 691 9.12 4.37 1.00
CA GLU A 691 10.58 4.36 1.11
C GLU A 691 11.25 3.67 -0.08
N HIS A 692 10.55 2.75 -0.77
CA HIS A 692 11.04 2.16 -2.00
C HIS A 692 11.31 3.19 -3.10
N TYR A 693 10.65 4.35 -3.09
CA TYR A 693 10.89 5.40 -4.07
C TYR A 693 12.27 6.04 -3.92
N TYR A 694 12.89 6.00 -2.73
CA TYR A 694 14.25 6.54 -2.54
C TYR A 694 15.31 5.72 -3.29
N LEU A 695 15.00 4.51 -3.77
CA LEU A 695 15.92 3.73 -4.60
C LEU A 695 16.34 4.49 -5.87
N TRP A 696 15.46 5.33 -6.41
CA TRP A 696 15.64 5.99 -7.70
C TRP A 696 16.74 7.06 -7.69
N ILE A 697 16.86 7.83 -6.61
CA ILE A 697 17.84 8.91 -6.51
C ILE A 697 19.26 8.38 -6.27
N LEU A 698 19.42 7.16 -5.72
CA LEU A 698 20.72 6.59 -5.38
C LEU A 698 21.70 6.49 -6.56
N PRO A 699 21.36 5.81 -7.68
CA PRO A 699 22.27 5.71 -8.81
C PRO A 699 22.55 7.07 -9.45
N VAL A 700 21.57 8.00 -9.45
CA VAL A 700 21.76 9.35 -9.98
C VAL A 700 22.79 10.11 -9.15
N LEU A 701 22.70 10.04 -7.82
CA LEU A 701 23.69 10.65 -6.91
C LEU A 701 25.07 10.01 -7.05
N ILE A 702 25.14 8.69 -7.23
CA ILE A 702 26.42 7.99 -7.46
C ILE A 702 27.07 8.50 -8.75
N ILE A 703 26.32 8.60 -9.85
CA ILE A 703 26.86 9.11 -11.12
C ILE A 703 27.25 10.59 -10.98
N TYR A 704 26.41 11.40 -10.33
CA TYR A 704 26.68 12.81 -10.08
C TYR A 704 27.95 13.04 -9.25
N ALA A 705 28.17 12.21 -8.21
CA ALA A 705 29.37 12.22 -7.39
C ALA A 705 30.65 12.06 -8.22
N VAL A 706 30.60 11.18 -9.22
CA VAL A 706 31.75 10.90 -10.09
C VAL A 706 32.03 12.09 -11.00
N TYR A 707 31.00 12.66 -11.64
CA TYR A 707 31.16 13.83 -12.50
C TYR A 707 31.68 15.05 -11.74
N ARG A 708 31.16 15.30 -10.53
CA ARG A 708 31.61 16.39 -9.65
C ARG A 708 32.90 16.10 -8.90
N ARG A 709 33.38 14.85 -8.91
CA ARG A 709 34.51 14.36 -8.10
C ARG A 709 34.33 14.64 -6.60
N ASP A 710 33.09 14.62 -6.12
CA ASP A 710 32.73 14.90 -4.73
C ASP A 710 32.15 13.65 -4.07
N GLY A 711 32.87 13.11 -3.09
CA GLY A 711 32.45 11.92 -2.34
C GLY A 711 31.24 12.14 -1.43
N PHE A 712 30.85 13.40 -1.18
CA PHE A 712 29.69 13.73 -0.34
C PHE A 712 28.40 13.09 -0.85
N TYR A 713 28.16 13.10 -2.16
CA TYR A 713 26.94 12.54 -2.75
C TYR A 713 26.82 11.02 -2.57
N ILE A 714 27.96 10.32 -2.46
CA ILE A 714 28.01 8.88 -2.16
C ILE A 714 27.66 8.63 -0.70
N LEU A 715 28.17 9.48 0.20
CA LEU A 715 27.78 9.40 1.61
C LEU A 715 26.29 9.65 1.78
N VAL A 716 25.75 10.65 1.09
CA VAL A 716 24.31 10.95 1.10
C VAL A 716 23.50 9.77 0.56
N SER A 717 23.93 9.12 -0.53
CA SER A 717 23.21 7.95 -1.06
C SER A 717 23.22 6.77 -0.09
N ILE A 718 24.37 6.45 0.51
CA ILE A 718 24.46 5.42 1.57
C ILE A 718 23.57 5.80 2.76
N PHE A 719 23.55 7.08 3.12
CA PHE A 719 22.83 7.60 4.27
C PHE A 719 21.31 7.58 4.09
N VAL A 720 20.80 8.12 2.98
CA VAL A 720 19.36 8.09 2.64
C VAL A 720 18.84 6.67 2.68
N SER A 721 19.60 5.72 2.13
CA SER A 721 19.24 4.30 2.19
C SER A 721 19.30 3.72 3.59
N SER A 722 20.26 4.16 4.40
CA SER A 722 20.41 3.70 5.78
C SER A 722 19.36 4.26 6.72
N LEU A 723 18.70 5.36 6.35
CA LEU A 723 17.54 5.91 7.07
C LEU A 723 16.21 5.36 6.54
N ALA A 724 16.13 5.03 5.25
CA ALA A 724 14.95 4.40 4.64
C ALA A 724 14.84 2.90 4.95
N TYR A 725 15.92 2.25 5.36
CA TYR A 725 15.97 0.83 5.73
C TYR A 725 15.35 0.52 7.12
N PRO A 726 15.61 1.29 8.20
CA PRO A 726 15.12 1.04 9.56
C PRO A 726 13.66 1.42 9.76
N SER A 727 13.09 2.24 8.85
CA SER A 727 11.66 2.48 8.77
C SER A 727 10.85 1.21 8.50
N TYR A 728 11.50 0.12 8.08
CA TYR A 728 10.82 -1.14 7.87
C TYR A 728 10.62 -1.94 9.15
N TYR A 729 9.34 -2.19 9.40
CA TYR A 729 8.82 -3.22 10.27
C TYR A 729 9.24 -4.60 9.75
N LEU A 730 10.49 -5.00 9.95
CA LEU A 730 10.99 -6.32 9.52
C LEU A 730 10.14 -7.49 10.03
N GLY A 731 9.36 -7.30 11.11
CA GLY A 731 8.34 -8.25 11.55
C GLY A 731 7.19 -8.46 10.56
N LEU A 732 6.75 -7.43 9.82
CA LEU A 732 5.71 -7.54 8.78
C LEU A 732 6.14 -8.49 7.65
N PHE A 733 7.42 -8.46 7.25
CA PHE A 733 7.93 -9.21 6.10
C PHE A 733 8.23 -10.68 6.38
N VAL A 734 8.09 -11.09 7.64
CA VAL A 734 8.48 -12.40 8.15
C VAL A 734 7.32 -13.11 8.82
N VAL A 735 6.41 -12.40 9.49
CA VAL A 735 5.43 -13.01 10.40
C VAL A 735 3.98 -12.58 10.14
N ASP A 736 3.70 -11.63 9.24
CA ASP A 736 2.38 -10.98 9.07
C ASP A 736 1.80 -10.34 10.35
N THR A 737 2.54 -10.39 11.46
CA THR A 737 2.24 -9.64 12.66
C THR A 737 3.01 -8.34 12.61
N TRP A 738 2.35 -7.25 12.99
CA TRP A 738 2.94 -5.94 13.26
C TRP A 738 3.88 -6.01 14.48
N LYS A 739 4.96 -6.80 14.39
CA LYS A 739 6.07 -6.74 15.32
C LYS A 739 7.02 -5.69 14.82
N THR A 740 6.72 -4.47 15.23
CA THR A 740 7.61 -3.34 15.07
C THR A 740 8.76 -3.55 16.06
N TRP A 741 10.00 -3.64 15.58
CA TRP A 741 11.17 -3.81 16.47
C TRP A 741 11.29 -2.64 17.45
N PHE A 742 10.86 -1.46 17.02
CA PHE A 742 10.47 -0.36 17.87
C PHE A 742 8.99 -0.52 18.14
N ARG A 743 8.51 -0.70 19.36
CA ARG A 743 7.15 -0.23 19.64
C ARG A 743 7.17 1.27 19.34
N VAL A 744 6.71 1.67 18.15
CA VAL A 744 6.42 3.07 17.82
C VAL A 744 5.16 3.42 18.61
N ASN A 745 5.23 3.31 19.93
CA ASN A 745 4.16 3.68 20.85
C ASN A 745 3.94 5.19 20.78
N TYR A 746 4.92 5.93 20.25
CA TYR A 746 4.84 7.36 20.05
C TYR A 746 4.95 7.67 18.56
N MET A 747 3.91 8.30 18.02
CA MET A 747 3.92 9.04 16.75
C MET A 747 5.25 9.75 16.48
N VAL A 748 5.86 10.28 17.55
CA VAL A 748 7.12 11.03 17.55
C VAL A 748 8.31 10.23 17.00
N ASP A 749 8.40 8.92 17.24
CA ASP A 749 9.56 8.12 16.79
C ASP A 749 9.49 7.84 15.28
N GLY A 750 8.31 7.49 14.77
CA GLY A 750 8.06 7.41 13.33
C GLY A 750 8.30 8.76 12.65
N PHE A 751 7.78 9.83 13.24
CA PHE A 751 7.98 11.21 12.81
C PHE A 751 9.46 11.59 12.68
N LEU A 752 10.29 11.30 13.68
CA LEU A 752 11.71 11.60 13.67
C LEU A 752 12.42 10.82 12.56
N LEU A 753 12.10 9.54 12.38
CA LEU A 753 12.73 8.72 11.36
C LEU A 753 12.40 9.23 9.94
N PHE A 754 11.14 9.59 9.69
CA PHE A 754 10.65 10.00 8.37
C PHE A 754 11.05 11.44 8.02
N SER A 755 11.00 12.36 8.99
CA SER A 755 11.43 13.75 8.80
C SER A 755 12.92 13.84 8.50
N ASN A 756 13.75 12.97 9.07
CA ASN A 756 15.19 12.99 8.82
C ASN A 756 15.56 12.72 7.36
N ILE A 757 14.84 11.85 6.64
CA ILE A 757 15.08 11.63 5.20
C ILE A 757 14.74 12.88 4.41
N SER A 758 13.56 13.45 4.66
CA SER A 758 13.09 14.67 3.97
C SER A 758 14.02 15.85 4.25
N VAL A 759 14.42 16.06 5.51
CA VAL A 759 15.37 17.10 5.93
C VAL A 759 16.74 16.89 5.27
N SER A 760 17.24 15.64 5.21
CA SER A 760 18.51 15.32 4.55
C SER A 760 18.48 15.65 3.06
N LEU A 761 17.37 15.38 2.39
CA LEU A 761 17.16 15.75 0.99
C LEU A 761 17.06 17.27 0.80
N ILE A 762 16.44 18.00 1.73
CA ILE A 762 16.44 19.47 1.71
C ILE A 762 17.88 19.98 1.84
N PHE A 763 18.66 19.48 2.81
CA PHE A 763 20.07 19.89 2.96
C PHE A 763 20.90 19.57 1.72
N LEU A 764 20.65 18.43 1.07
CA LEU A 764 21.26 18.09 -0.21
C LEU A 764 20.91 19.13 -1.28
N LEU A 765 19.65 19.56 -1.37
CA LEU A 765 19.24 20.64 -2.29
C LEU A 765 19.94 21.96 -1.97
N LEU A 766 19.98 22.35 -0.70
CA LEU A 766 20.66 23.57 -0.26
C LEU A 766 22.14 23.53 -0.67
N TYR A 767 22.81 22.39 -0.46
CA TYR A 767 24.20 22.19 -0.84
C TYR A 767 24.40 22.29 -2.36
N ILE A 768 23.52 21.67 -3.15
CA ILE A 768 23.59 21.71 -4.61
C ILE A 768 23.38 23.12 -5.16
N LEU A 769 22.39 23.87 -4.64
CA LEU A 769 22.02 25.18 -5.17
C LEU A 769 22.94 26.31 -4.71
N TRP A 770 23.47 26.21 -3.50
CA TRP A 770 24.20 27.31 -2.85
C TRP A 770 25.62 26.96 -2.40
N GLY A 771 26.08 25.73 -2.61
CA GLY A 771 27.41 25.28 -2.18
C GLY A 771 28.58 26.09 -2.74
N ASP A 772 28.47 26.67 -3.93
CA ASP A 772 29.56 27.50 -4.48
C ASP A 772 29.52 28.96 -3.98
N LYS A 773 28.40 29.40 -3.39
CA LYS A 773 28.17 30.79 -2.94
C LYS A 773 28.26 30.96 -1.43
N LEU A 774 28.15 29.89 -0.67
CA LEU A 774 28.11 29.89 0.79
C LEU A 774 29.51 29.67 1.40
N SER A 775 30.50 30.46 0.96
CA SER A 775 31.92 30.35 1.36
C SER A 775 32.20 30.37 2.87
N ILE A 776 31.22 30.77 3.71
CA ILE A 776 31.31 30.83 5.18
C ILE A 776 30.52 29.68 5.87
N LEU A 777 29.56 29.05 5.19
CA LEU A 777 28.78 27.88 5.66
C LEU A 777 29.29 26.56 5.02
N ASP A 778 30.47 26.64 4.43
CA ASP A 778 30.85 25.91 3.23
C ASP A 778 31.34 24.49 3.49
N ARG A 779 30.43 23.52 3.39
CA ARG A 779 30.59 22.08 3.69
C ARG A 779 30.37 21.65 5.14
N PRO A 780 30.82 22.33 6.24
CA PRO A 780 30.57 21.86 7.58
C PRO A 780 29.09 21.76 7.88
N LEU A 781 28.22 22.73 7.52
CA LEU A 781 26.83 22.68 7.99
C LEU A 781 26.02 21.54 7.36
N ALA A 782 26.12 21.33 6.04
CA ALA A 782 25.50 20.20 5.36
C ALA A 782 26.13 18.86 5.78
N ARG A 783 27.43 18.85 6.08
CA ARG A 783 28.10 17.66 6.62
C ARG A 783 27.78 17.45 8.11
N TYR A 784 27.51 18.49 8.88
CA TYR A 784 27.13 18.48 10.30
C TYR A 784 25.68 18.10 10.45
N SER A 785 24.79 18.50 9.54
CA SER A 785 23.42 17.99 9.52
C SER A 785 23.43 16.49 9.20
N LEU A 786 24.25 16.05 8.24
CA LEU A 786 24.43 14.61 7.98
C LEU A 786 24.99 13.89 9.23
N PHE A 787 26.02 14.45 9.87
CA PHE A 787 26.59 13.92 11.10
C PHE A 787 25.59 13.92 12.25
N PHE A 788 24.80 14.98 12.41
CA PHE A 788 23.75 15.10 13.42
C PHE A 788 22.67 14.05 13.21
N ASN A 789 22.23 13.83 11.97
CA ASN A 789 21.27 12.78 11.66
C ASN A 789 21.86 11.38 11.87
N VAL A 790 23.16 11.15 11.58
CA VAL A 790 23.86 9.88 11.90
C VAL A 790 23.94 9.67 13.42
N GLN A 791 24.32 10.70 14.18
CA GLN A 791 24.41 10.65 15.64
C GLN A 791 23.03 10.47 16.27
N TRP A 792 22.02 11.13 15.74
CA TRP A 792 20.63 10.99 16.17
C TRP A 792 20.13 9.59 15.90
N TYR A 793 20.32 9.08 14.68
CA TYR A 793 19.95 7.72 14.35
C TYR A 793 20.69 6.70 15.24
N ALA A 794 21.99 6.87 15.43
CA ALA A 794 22.78 6.07 16.36
C ALA A 794 22.26 6.18 17.81
N TYR A 795 21.82 7.36 18.23
CA TYR A 795 21.21 7.60 19.54
C TYR A 795 19.84 6.92 19.66
N THR A 796 18.93 7.05 18.69
CA THR A 796 17.61 6.39 18.71
C THR A 796 17.77 4.87 18.78
N VAL A 797 18.67 4.35 17.97
CA VAL A 797 19.06 2.94 17.97
C VAL A 797 19.65 2.53 19.33
N LEU A 798 20.63 3.27 19.85
CA LEU A 798 21.29 2.97 21.12
C LEU A 798 20.34 3.08 22.32
N HIS A 799 19.52 4.13 22.36
CA HIS A 799 18.51 4.37 23.37
C HIS A 799 17.56 3.17 23.42
N TYR A 800 17.01 2.78 22.27
CA TYR A 800 16.10 1.63 22.22
C TYR A 800 16.78 0.32 22.63
N PHE A 801 18.02 0.08 22.20
CA PHE A 801 18.76 -1.13 22.57
C PHE A 801 19.17 -1.19 24.05
N ILE A 802 19.52 -0.06 24.66
CA ILE A 802 19.85 0.01 26.09
C ILE A 802 18.61 -0.30 26.95
N TYR A 803 17.43 0.14 26.54
CA TYR A 803 16.21 -0.05 27.32
C TYR A 803 15.51 -1.41 27.10
N GLU A 804 15.67 -2.04 25.93
CA GLU A 804 14.98 -3.32 25.64
C GLU A 804 15.92 -4.54 25.54
N ARG A 805 17.12 -4.45 24.90
CA ARG A 805 18.01 -5.62 24.65
C ARG A 805 19.51 -5.28 24.48
N ILE A 806 20.32 -5.60 25.50
CA ILE A 806 21.75 -5.23 25.67
C ILE A 806 22.72 -5.67 24.55
N ILE A 807 22.51 -6.81 23.90
CA ILE A 807 23.52 -7.46 23.04
C ILE A 807 23.81 -6.67 21.73
N LEU A 808 22.85 -5.92 21.20
CA LEU A 808 22.97 -5.25 19.90
C LEU A 808 23.49 -3.81 19.97
N GLY A 809 23.31 -3.13 21.11
CA GLY A 809 23.97 -1.84 21.37
C GLY A 809 25.50 -1.94 21.26
N LEU A 810 26.06 -3.10 21.63
CA LEU A 810 27.49 -3.40 21.50
C LEU A 810 27.99 -3.48 20.05
N VAL A 811 27.12 -3.73 19.07
CA VAL A 811 27.48 -3.77 17.64
C VAL A 811 27.32 -2.38 16.99
N TRP A 812 26.29 -1.63 17.40
CA TRP A 812 25.99 -0.31 16.84
C TRP A 812 26.98 0.78 17.26
N ILE A 813 27.45 0.77 18.51
CA ILE A 813 28.48 1.72 18.97
C ILE A 813 29.72 1.66 18.06
N PRO A 814 30.32 0.47 17.76
CA PRO A 814 31.40 0.38 16.80
C PRO A 814 31.01 0.81 15.39
N ALA A 815 29.83 0.46 14.87
CA ALA A 815 29.42 0.85 13.52
C ALA A 815 29.30 2.38 13.36
N SER A 816 28.67 3.05 14.32
CA SER A 816 28.55 4.50 14.38
C SER A 816 29.91 5.18 14.59
N ALA A 817 30.77 4.59 15.43
CA ALA A 817 32.14 5.06 15.59
C ALA A 817 32.96 4.91 14.29
N ILE A 818 32.81 3.80 13.56
CA ILE A 818 33.46 3.57 12.28
C ILE A 818 32.96 4.58 11.23
N LEU A 819 31.66 4.85 11.14
CA LEU A 819 31.10 5.88 10.27
C LEU A 819 31.62 7.28 10.63
N GLY A 820 31.67 7.59 11.93
CA GLY A 820 32.22 8.85 12.44
C GLY A 820 33.71 9.02 12.14
N LEU A 821 34.51 7.96 12.32
CA LEU A 821 35.94 7.94 12.01
C LEU A 821 36.20 8.02 10.50
N PHE A 822 35.41 7.31 9.69
CA PHE A 822 35.44 7.38 8.25
C PHE A 822 35.19 8.82 7.76
N TYR A 823 34.17 9.46 8.32
CA TYR A 823 33.85 10.87 8.07
C TYR A 823 34.99 11.83 8.51
N TRP A 824 35.48 11.68 9.74
CA TRP A 824 36.55 12.54 10.27
C TRP A 824 37.82 12.45 9.43
N ARG A 825 38.12 11.28 8.88
CA ARG A 825 39.29 11.07 8.04
C ARG A 825 39.12 11.61 6.62
N LEU A 826 37.92 11.51 6.03
CA LEU A 826 37.61 12.20 4.76
C LEU A 826 37.87 13.70 4.86
N ARG A 827 37.58 14.31 6.02
CA ARG A 827 37.86 15.73 6.29
C ARG A 827 39.36 16.06 6.33
N ILE A 828 40.18 15.24 6.98
CA ILE A 828 41.63 15.47 7.07
C ILE A 828 42.28 15.41 5.68
N MET A 829 41.77 14.55 4.80
CA MET A 829 42.34 14.35 3.47
C MET A 829 41.93 15.42 2.46
N ASP A 830 40.72 15.99 2.57
CA ASP A 830 40.33 17.18 1.79
C ASP A 830 41.23 18.38 2.13
N LEU A 831 41.66 18.50 3.39
CA LEU A 831 42.55 19.57 3.86
C LEU A 831 44.03 19.40 3.48
N GLN A 832 44.43 18.21 3.01
CA GLN A 832 45.82 17.93 2.59
C GLN A 832 46.03 18.07 1.07
N ASN A 833 44.95 18.11 0.28
CA ASN A 833 45.01 18.31 -1.17
C ASN A 833 44.71 19.76 -1.60
N VAL A 834 44.36 20.62 -0.64
CA VAL A 834 44.31 22.09 -0.76
C VAL A 834 45.59 22.62 -0.15
#